data_AF-A0A0E0Q7R8-F1
#
_entry.id   AF-A0A0E0Q7R8-F1
#
_cell.length_a   1.000
_cell.length_b   1.000
_cell.length_c   1.000
_cell.angle_alpha   90.00
_cell.angle_beta   90.00
_cell.angle_gamma   90.00
#
_symmetry.space_group_name_H-M   'P 1'
#
loop_
_entity.id
_entity.type
_entity.pdbx_description
1 polymer ?
#
loop_
_entity_poly.entity_id
_entity_poly.type
_entity_poly.pdbx_seq_one_letter_code
_entity_poly.pdbx_strand_id
1 'polypeptide(L)'
;MRRRWGCLSSLCRPRRGGRAAAAPLPQPDPPRLESKEVEEHGASDKVVMENILSNNDFSEGLHLWHPNGCHGFVAVEGSGYHHGIRPHSGSNYAVLTRRTHNWQGLEQDITEKVTVGTEYIVAAHVRVHGELNEPVGIQATLKLEGDGSSTNYQSVARISASKDCWEKLEGSFELKTLPRRLVFYIEGPPPGVDLLIDSVTISYKKTERAASKLVSGTENIISNYDFSEGLHLWNPICCHAYVASQWSGFLDGIRGSSGENYAVVSKRTESWQGLEQDITDKVSAGTAYAVSAYVRVDGNIHTKVEVKATLRLHNTDDSTHYSPVGSLLASKEKWEKMEGSFCLTNMPKRVVFYLEGPPAGVDLIIDSVNVTCSGYQQLKEVKVPSGVDTIVKNPHFDEGLNNWSGRGCNICRHELTAYGNVKPLNGSYFASATGRVHNWNGIQQDITGRVQRKVLYEISSAVRIFGSANDTEVRVTLWVQEYGRERYVSLAKNPASDKQWTHLKGKFLLHAPFSKAVIFVEGPPAGIDILVDGLVLSPARKLHAAPRPRIENVSYGANVIHNSAFSHGLSGWSPMGSCRLSIHTESPHMLSAILKDPSAKQHIRGSYILATNRTDVWMGPSQLITDKLRLHTTYRVSAWVRAGSGGHGRYHVNVCLAVDHQWVNGGQVEADGDQWYELKGAFKLEKKPSKVTAYVQGPPPGVDLRVMGFQIYAVDRKARFEYLKEKTDKVRKRDVILKFQGSDAANLFGSSIKIQQTENSFPFGSCIGRSNIENEDLADFFMKNFNWAVFENELKWYWTEAEQGRLNYKDSDELLEFCRKHNIQVRGHCLFWEVEDSVQPWIRSLHGHHLMAAIQNRLQSLLSRYKGQFKHHDVNNEMLHGSFYQDRLGNDIRAHMFREAHKLDPSAVLFVNDYNVEDRCDSKSTPEKLIEQIVDLQERGAPVGGIGLQGHITHPVGDIICDSLDKLSILGLPIWITELDVTAENEHIRADDLEVYLREAFAHPSVEGIILWGFWELFMFREHAHLVDVDGTINEAGKRYIALKQEWLTSITGNVDHHGELKFRGYHGSYTVEVATPSGKVTRSFVVDKDNAVQVVTLNI
;
A
#
# COMPACT_ATOMS: atom_id res chain seq x y z
N MET A 1 -14.34 41.80 73.26
CA MET A 1 -15.33 40.92 72.61
C MET A 1 -14.56 39.75 72.03
N ARG A 2 -14.67 38.56 72.65
CA ARG A 2 -15.41 37.39 72.14
C ARG A 2 -14.85 36.87 70.80
N ARG A 3 -14.54 35.58 70.61
CA ARG A 3 -14.61 34.35 71.42
C ARG A 3 -13.99 33.25 70.53
N ARG A 4 -13.10 32.43 71.08
CA ARG A 4 -13.29 30.98 71.37
C ARG A 4 -13.23 30.06 70.14
N TRP A 5 -12.20 29.21 70.08
CA TRP A 5 -12.15 27.80 70.54
C TRP A 5 -12.57 26.85 69.42
N GLY A 6 -11.99 25.68 69.23
CA GLY A 6 -11.03 24.90 70.00
C GLY A 6 -10.75 23.62 69.22
N CYS A 7 -9.57 23.01 69.42
CA CYS A 7 -9.44 21.72 70.13
C CYS A 7 -9.60 20.51 69.18
N LEU A 8 -8.84 19.42 69.23
CA LEU A 8 -7.79 18.87 70.12
C LEU A 8 -7.20 17.68 69.31
N SER A 9 -5.89 17.53 69.12
CA SER A 9 -4.98 16.62 69.85
C SER A 9 -5.42 15.15 69.90
N SER A 10 -4.57 14.16 69.60
CA SER A 10 -3.44 13.74 70.45
C SER A 10 -2.34 13.04 69.62
N LEU A 11 -1.08 13.52 69.61
CA LEU A 11 0.01 13.28 70.59
C LEU A 11 0.59 11.85 70.49
N CYS A 12 1.84 11.71 70.00
CA CYS A 12 3.11 11.77 70.77
C CYS A 12 3.38 10.47 71.57
N ARG A 13 4.59 9.91 71.67
CA ARG A 13 5.95 10.46 71.58
C ARG A 13 6.99 9.31 71.51
N PRO A 14 8.27 9.62 71.25
CA PRO A 14 9.40 8.72 71.03
C PRO A 14 10.36 8.66 72.23
N ARG A 15 11.47 7.90 72.07
CA ARG A 15 12.85 8.02 72.63
C ARG A 15 13.43 6.61 72.81
N ARG A 16 14.70 6.27 72.62
CA ARG A 16 15.96 7.04 72.58
C ARG A 16 17.06 6.09 72.07
N GLY A 17 17.99 6.60 71.27
CA GLY A 17 19.43 6.51 71.55
C GLY A 17 20.12 5.61 70.53
N GLY A 18 21.25 5.92 69.90
CA GLY A 18 22.20 7.00 70.08
C GLY A 18 23.61 6.41 70.00
N ARG A 19 24.35 6.71 68.91
CA ARG A 19 25.84 6.75 68.73
C ARG A 19 26.64 5.48 69.12
N ALA A 20 27.76 5.08 68.50
CA ALA A 20 28.59 5.53 67.39
C ALA A 20 29.59 4.38 67.05
N ALA A 21 30.30 4.56 65.93
CA ALA A 21 31.34 3.73 65.31
C ALA A 21 32.37 2.98 66.19
N ALA A 22 32.85 1.81 65.73
CA ALA A 22 34.20 1.57 65.19
C ALA A 22 34.53 0.06 65.03
N ALA A 23 35.15 -0.32 63.91
CA ALA A 23 35.90 -1.58 63.68
C ALA A 23 37.35 -1.43 64.25
N PRO A 24 38.26 -2.44 64.37
CA PRO A 24 38.41 -3.68 63.56
C PRO A 24 38.90 -4.99 64.28
N LEU A 25 39.07 -6.05 63.46
CA LEU A 25 39.50 -7.48 63.57
C LEU A 25 40.80 -7.82 64.37
N PRO A 26 41.09 -9.11 64.79
CA PRO A 26 41.61 -10.23 63.93
C PRO A 26 41.28 -11.71 64.33
N GLN A 27 41.58 -12.66 63.42
CA GLN A 27 41.38 -14.14 63.45
C GLN A 27 42.44 -14.96 64.24
N PRO A 28 42.32 -16.32 64.39
CA PRO A 28 43.03 -17.26 63.46
C PRO A 28 42.41 -18.68 63.19
N ASP A 29 42.91 -19.32 62.12
CA ASP A 29 42.63 -20.59 61.37
C ASP A 29 43.21 -21.93 61.96
N PRO A 30 43.28 -23.13 61.28
CA PRO A 30 42.34 -24.02 60.50
C PRO A 30 42.48 -25.55 60.90
N PRO A 31 42.03 -26.63 60.17
CA PRO A 31 42.57 -27.16 58.88
C PRO A 31 41.58 -27.90 57.88
N ARG A 32 42.10 -28.29 56.69
CA ARG A 32 41.51 -28.84 55.43
C ARG A 32 41.23 -30.37 55.36
N LEU A 33 40.31 -30.84 54.48
CA LEU A 33 40.57 -31.66 53.24
C LEU A 33 39.31 -32.20 52.48
N GLU A 34 39.26 -31.92 51.16
CA GLU A 34 38.71 -32.62 49.95
C GLU A 34 37.24 -33.13 49.78
N SER A 35 36.56 -32.69 48.69
CA SER A 35 36.18 -33.55 47.53
C SER A 35 35.41 -32.82 46.39
N LYS A 36 35.81 -33.15 45.16
CA LYS A 36 35.33 -32.94 43.77
C LYS A 36 33.96 -32.29 43.47
N GLU A 37 33.99 -31.28 42.59
CA GLU A 37 32.88 -30.83 41.74
C GLU A 37 32.67 -31.74 40.52
N VAL A 38 31.40 -32.01 40.18
CA VAL A 38 30.92 -32.49 38.88
C VAL A 38 29.72 -31.61 38.50
N GLU A 39 29.72 -31.07 37.28
CA GLU A 39 28.67 -30.25 36.67
C GLU A 39 27.35 -31.01 36.50
N GLU A 40 26.21 -30.32 36.69
CA GLU A 40 24.97 -30.61 35.98
C GLU A 40 24.19 -29.30 35.71
N HIS A 41 24.02 -28.97 34.44
CA HIS A 41 23.17 -27.88 33.94
C HIS A 41 21.71 -28.36 33.81
N GLY A 42 20.77 -27.68 34.47
CA GLY A 42 19.32 -27.85 34.25
C GLY A 42 18.64 -26.51 33.99
N ALA A 43 18.13 -26.30 32.76
CA ALA A 43 17.39 -25.11 32.35
C ALA A 43 15.92 -25.17 32.83
N SER A 44 15.38 -24.05 33.31
CA SER A 44 13.96 -23.88 33.68
C SER A 44 13.15 -23.43 32.46
N ASP A 45 12.22 -24.26 31.97
CA ASP A 45 11.29 -23.92 30.88
C ASP A 45 10.25 -22.85 31.32
N LYS A 46 9.91 -21.90 30.42
CA LYS A 46 8.92 -20.84 30.67
C LYS A 46 7.62 -21.19 29.93
N VAL A 47 6.49 -21.17 30.64
CA VAL A 47 5.17 -21.53 30.10
C VAL A 47 4.39 -20.23 29.81
N VAL A 48 3.89 -20.08 28.58
CA VAL A 48 3.05 -18.93 28.14
C VAL A 48 1.67 -19.44 27.71
N MET A 49 0.61 -18.69 28.01
CA MET A 49 -0.77 -18.99 27.61
C MET A 49 -1.13 -18.24 26.33
N GLU A 50 -1.59 -18.94 25.28
CA GLU A 50 -1.95 -18.36 23.98
C GLU A 50 -3.46 -18.50 23.71
N ASN A 51 -4.17 -17.40 23.40
CA ASN A 51 -5.63 -17.37 23.15
C ASN A 51 -5.97 -17.65 21.67
N ILE A 52 -6.94 -18.52 21.41
CA ILE A 52 -7.37 -18.92 20.06
C ILE A 52 -8.60 -18.15 19.55
N LEU A 53 -9.35 -17.48 20.42
CA LEU A 53 -10.53 -16.72 20.00
C LEU A 53 -10.16 -15.38 19.37
N SER A 54 -10.86 -15.04 18.29
CA SER A 54 -10.77 -13.73 17.61
C SER A 54 -11.97 -12.87 18.04
N ASN A 55 -11.79 -11.54 18.10
CA ASN A 55 -12.81 -10.61 18.59
C ASN A 55 -13.36 -11.01 19.98
N ASN A 56 -12.44 -11.31 20.91
CA ASN A 56 -12.77 -11.82 22.25
C ASN A 56 -13.34 -10.76 23.20
N ASP A 57 -13.25 -9.47 22.86
CA ASP A 57 -13.71 -8.32 23.63
C ASP A 57 -14.86 -7.56 22.94
N PHE A 58 -15.40 -8.13 21.85
CA PHE A 58 -16.49 -7.58 21.05
C PHE A 58 -16.22 -6.18 20.47
N SER A 59 -14.96 -5.77 20.36
CA SER A 59 -14.57 -4.47 19.79
C SER A 59 -14.86 -4.32 18.29
N GLU A 60 -15.09 -5.43 17.58
CA GLU A 60 -15.55 -5.47 16.19
C GLU A 60 -17.05 -5.79 16.07
N GLY A 61 -17.83 -5.56 17.13
CA GLY A 61 -19.23 -5.97 17.18
C GLY A 61 -19.35 -7.49 17.41
N LEU A 62 -20.42 -8.11 16.89
CA LEU A 62 -20.56 -9.58 16.89
C LEU A 62 -19.85 -10.25 15.70
N HIS A 63 -18.85 -9.59 15.10
CA HIS A 63 -18.08 -10.22 14.02
C HIS A 63 -17.46 -11.55 14.49
N LEU A 64 -17.67 -12.63 13.72
CA LEU A 64 -17.34 -14.04 14.05
C LEU A 64 -18.16 -14.68 15.19
N TRP A 65 -19.05 -13.93 15.84
CA TRP A 65 -19.96 -14.43 16.87
C TRP A 65 -21.40 -14.44 16.35
N HIS A 66 -22.12 -15.53 16.61
CA HIS A 66 -23.49 -15.70 16.15
C HIS A 66 -24.44 -15.88 17.34
N PRO A 67 -25.50 -15.05 17.44
CA PRO A 67 -26.59 -15.32 18.38
C PRO A 67 -27.36 -16.57 17.94
N ASN A 68 -27.39 -17.59 18.79
CA ASN A 68 -28.08 -18.83 18.47
C ASN A 68 -29.52 -18.79 19.00
N GLY A 69 -30.49 -18.57 18.10
CA GLY A 69 -31.91 -18.58 18.40
C GLY A 69 -32.41 -17.40 19.24
N CYS A 70 -31.59 -16.36 19.43
CA CYS A 70 -31.92 -15.14 20.17
C CYS A 70 -31.45 -13.88 19.44
N HIS A 71 -31.75 -12.70 19.99
CA HIS A 71 -31.30 -11.43 19.44
C HIS A 71 -30.04 -10.96 20.15
N GLY A 72 -28.93 -10.85 19.44
CA GLY A 72 -27.66 -10.36 19.98
C GLY A 72 -27.20 -9.07 19.33
N PHE A 73 -26.62 -8.17 20.12
CA PHE A 73 -25.92 -6.97 19.67
C PHE A 73 -24.83 -6.59 20.67
N VAL A 74 -24.01 -5.59 20.36
CA VAL A 74 -22.96 -5.08 21.26
C VAL A 74 -23.39 -3.74 21.84
N ALA A 75 -23.26 -3.60 23.15
CA ALA A 75 -23.46 -2.34 23.87
C ALA A 75 -22.10 -1.73 24.23
N VAL A 76 -22.03 -0.39 24.18
CA VAL A 76 -20.84 0.40 24.49
C VAL A 76 -21.05 1.12 25.83
N GLU A 77 -19.98 1.30 26.60
CA GLU A 77 -20.01 2.11 27.82
C GLU A 77 -20.62 3.49 27.55
N GLY A 78 -21.63 3.88 28.33
CA GLY A 78 -22.31 5.17 28.17
C GLY A 78 -23.40 5.23 27.09
N SER A 79 -23.69 4.14 26.39
CA SER A 79 -24.77 4.05 25.37
C SER A 79 -26.20 4.22 25.91
N GLY A 80 -26.37 4.30 27.24
CA GLY A 80 -27.68 4.39 27.90
C GLY A 80 -28.45 3.06 27.95
N TYR A 81 -27.98 2.02 27.28
CA TYR A 81 -28.55 0.68 27.31
C TYR A 81 -28.21 0.00 28.64
N HIS A 82 -29.23 -0.37 29.44
CA HIS A 82 -29.11 -0.79 30.84
C HIS A 82 -28.24 0.17 31.68
N HIS A 83 -28.81 1.34 32.03
CA HIS A 83 -28.13 2.40 32.77
C HIS A 83 -27.28 1.88 33.96
N GLY A 84 -26.01 2.28 33.99
CA GLY A 84 -25.09 2.01 35.10
C GLY A 84 -24.22 0.77 34.96
N ILE A 85 -24.32 0.01 33.86
CA ILE A 85 -23.39 -1.09 33.58
C ILE A 85 -22.09 -0.55 32.99
N ARG A 86 -20.97 -0.81 33.67
CA ARG A 86 -19.62 -0.61 33.15
C ARG A 86 -19.06 -1.96 32.69
N PRO A 87 -18.49 -2.08 31.47
CA PRO A 87 -17.76 -3.27 31.04
C PRO A 87 -16.67 -3.66 32.05
N HIS A 88 -16.39 -4.95 32.20
CA HIS A 88 -15.30 -5.45 33.03
C HIS A 88 -13.94 -5.15 32.39
N SER A 89 -13.86 -5.18 31.06
CA SER A 89 -12.66 -4.84 30.30
C SER A 89 -13.01 -4.13 29.00
N GLY A 90 -12.15 -3.19 28.58
CA GLY A 90 -12.40 -2.41 27.37
C GLY A 90 -13.62 -1.49 27.48
N SER A 91 -14.34 -1.30 26.37
CA SER A 91 -15.49 -0.38 26.27
C SER A 91 -16.77 -1.05 25.76
N ASN A 92 -16.75 -2.36 25.47
CA ASN A 92 -17.83 -3.08 24.78
C ASN A 92 -18.22 -4.35 25.54
N TYR A 93 -19.48 -4.77 25.43
CA TYR A 93 -19.94 -6.10 25.83
C TYR A 93 -21.09 -6.57 24.93
N ALA A 94 -21.16 -7.87 24.67
CA ALA A 94 -22.27 -8.48 23.95
C ALA A 94 -23.50 -8.60 24.85
N VAL A 95 -24.68 -8.35 24.29
CA VAL A 95 -25.98 -8.44 24.96
C VAL A 95 -26.88 -9.36 24.16
N LEU A 96 -27.37 -10.41 24.79
CA LEU A 96 -28.25 -11.42 24.22
C LEU A 96 -29.62 -11.29 24.87
N THR A 97 -30.60 -10.90 24.07
CA THR A 97 -31.96 -10.52 24.47
C THR A 97 -33.00 -11.40 23.80
N ARG A 98 -34.27 -11.28 24.21
CA ARG A 98 -35.41 -12.03 23.65
C ARG A 98 -35.22 -13.54 23.68
N ARG A 99 -34.53 -14.03 24.73
CA ARG A 99 -34.25 -15.45 24.92
C ARG A 99 -35.52 -16.18 25.38
N THR A 100 -35.97 -17.16 24.60
CA THR A 100 -37.14 -18.02 24.88
C THR A 100 -36.76 -19.40 25.40
N HIS A 101 -35.49 -19.78 25.33
CA HIS A 101 -34.97 -21.05 25.84
C HIS A 101 -33.57 -20.90 26.45
N ASN A 102 -33.21 -21.80 27.36
CA ASN A 102 -31.94 -21.73 28.10
C ASN A 102 -30.71 -21.97 27.21
N TRP A 103 -30.85 -22.77 26.16
CA TRP A 103 -29.76 -23.10 25.23
C TRP A 103 -29.40 -21.96 24.28
N GLN A 104 -30.23 -20.90 24.21
CA GLN A 104 -29.96 -19.75 23.36
C GLN A 104 -28.88 -18.87 23.95
N GLY A 105 -27.95 -18.42 23.12
CA GLY A 105 -26.70 -17.84 23.58
C GLY A 105 -25.87 -17.24 22.45
N LEU A 106 -24.56 -17.14 22.66
CA LEU A 106 -23.62 -16.62 21.68
C LEU A 106 -22.57 -17.68 21.32
N GLU A 107 -22.38 -17.94 20.03
CA GLU A 107 -21.54 -19.03 19.52
C GLU A 107 -20.46 -18.57 18.52
N GLN A 108 -19.31 -19.25 18.49
CA GLN A 108 -18.23 -19.08 17.51
C GLN A 108 -17.70 -20.45 17.06
N ASP A 109 -17.48 -20.63 15.75
CA ASP A 109 -16.85 -21.82 15.18
C ASP A 109 -15.34 -21.79 15.45
N ILE A 110 -14.82 -22.85 16.10
CA ILE A 110 -13.41 -22.95 16.49
C ILE A 110 -12.72 -24.17 15.86
N THR A 111 -13.33 -24.79 14.85
CA THR A 111 -12.88 -26.06 14.25
C THR A 111 -11.42 -26.02 13.81
N GLU A 112 -11.01 -24.97 13.09
CA GLU A 112 -9.65 -24.84 12.55
C GLU A 112 -8.62 -24.38 13.59
N LYS A 113 -9.04 -24.11 14.83
CA LYS A 113 -8.22 -23.46 15.86
C LYS A 113 -7.84 -24.39 17.01
N VAL A 114 -8.33 -25.62 16.99
CA VAL A 114 -8.11 -26.61 18.05
C VAL A 114 -7.32 -27.82 17.55
N THR A 115 -6.51 -28.42 18.42
CA THR A 115 -5.73 -29.62 18.13
C THR A 115 -6.08 -30.73 19.10
N VAL A 116 -6.16 -31.97 18.61
CA VAL A 116 -6.38 -33.18 19.42
C VAL A 116 -5.26 -33.32 20.45
N GLY A 117 -5.61 -33.68 21.69
CA GLY A 117 -4.65 -33.91 22.78
C GLY A 117 -4.07 -32.64 23.41
N THR A 118 -4.57 -31.46 23.04
CA THR A 118 -4.19 -30.18 23.69
C THR A 118 -5.28 -29.77 24.68
N GLU A 119 -4.88 -29.45 25.92
CA GLU A 119 -5.78 -28.90 26.94
C GLU A 119 -5.98 -27.39 26.72
N TYR A 120 -7.23 -26.99 26.52
CA TYR A 120 -7.65 -25.60 26.36
C TYR A 120 -8.39 -25.11 27.61
N ILE A 121 -7.99 -23.95 28.13
CA ILE A 121 -8.57 -23.24 29.27
C ILE A 121 -9.49 -22.14 28.74
N VAL A 122 -10.77 -22.24 29.06
CA VAL A 122 -11.81 -21.26 28.75
C VAL A 122 -11.99 -20.33 29.93
N ALA A 123 -12.05 -19.02 29.67
CA ALA A 123 -12.49 -18.02 30.64
C ALA A 123 -13.42 -17.00 29.98
N ALA A 124 -14.50 -16.63 30.64
CA ALA A 124 -15.41 -15.58 30.18
C ALA A 124 -15.92 -14.72 31.34
N HIS A 125 -16.13 -13.43 31.09
CA HIS A 125 -16.78 -12.53 32.06
C HIS A 125 -18.23 -12.33 31.64
N VAL A 126 -19.16 -12.79 32.48
CA VAL A 126 -20.59 -12.85 32.18
C VAL A 126 -21.41 -12.17 33.27
N ARG A 127 -22.52 -11.56 32.87
CA ARG A 127 -23.48 -10.91 33.76
C ARG A 127 -24.89 -11.17 33.23
N VAL A 128 -25.90 -11.01 34.07
CA VAL A 128 -27.30 -11.11 33.64
C VAL A 128 -28.05 -9.81 33.88
N HIS A 129 -29.11 -9.58 33.12
CA HIS A 129 -30.00 -8.44 33.33
C HIS A 129 -31.47 -8.87 33.18
N GLY A 130 -32.32 -8.51 34.15
CA GLY A 130 -33.74 -8.87 34.20
C GLY A 130 -34.31 -8.92 35.62
N GLU A 131 -35.60 -9.23 35.75
CA GLU A 131 -36.26 -9.45 37.05
C GLU A 131 -35.81 -10.78 37.65
N LEU A 132 -34.80 -10.71 38.52
CA LEU A 132 -34.18 -11.85 39.18
C LEU A 132 -34.17 -11.64 40.70
N ASN A 133 -34.62 -12.66 41.45
CA ASN A 133 -34.56 -12.72 42.91
C ASN A 133 -33.35 -13.49 43.44
N GLU A 134 -32.73 -14.34 42.61
CA GLU A 134 -31.61 -15.23 42.93
C GLU A 134 -30.64 -15.27 41.73
N PRO A 135 -29.33 -15.54 41.92
CA PRO A 135 -28.38 -15.78 40.84
C PRO A 135 -28.80 -16.96 39.94
N VAL A 136 -28.49 -16.87 38.64
CA VAL A 136 -28.94 -17.83 37.62
C VAL A 136 -27.78 -18.46 36.87
N GLY A 137 -27.93 -19.73 36.48
CA GLY A 137 -26.88 -20.49 35.82
C GLY A 137 -26.56 -20.03 34.40
N ILE A 138 -25.27 -19.82 34.12
CA ILE A 138 -24.68 -19.65 32.79
C ILE A 138 -23.70 -20.80 32.56
N GLN A 139 -23.66 -21.34 31.35
CA GLN A 139 -22.85 -22.48 30.96
C GLN A 139 -22.07 -22.18 29.67
N ALA A 140 -20.81 -22.60 29.61
CA ALA A 140 -20.08 -22.72 28.36
C ALA A 140 -20.14 -24.17 27.87
N THR A 141 -20.44 -24.36 26.59
CA THR A 141 -20.68 -25.66 25.97
C THR A 141 -19.98 -25.76 24.62
N LEU A 142 -19.48 -26.96 24.31
CA LEU A 142 -19.00 -27.32 22.98
C LEU A 142 -20.06 -28.15 22.26
N LYS A 143 -20.34 -27.78 21.01
CA LYS A 143 -21.17 -28.56 20.08
C LYS A 143 -20.25 -29.28 19.09
N LEU A 144 -20.29 -30.60 19.11
CA LEU A 144 -19.48 -31.49 18.29
C LEU A 144 -20.37 -32.15 17.22
N GLU A 145 -20.15 -31.84 15.94
CA GLU A 145 -20.88 -32.43 14.82
C GLU A 145 -20.00 -33.46 14.10
N GLY A 146 -20.42 -34.73 14.09
CA GLY A 146 -19.68 -35.85 13.49
C GLY A 146 -20.04 -36.14 12.03
N ASP A 147 -19.47 -37.22 11.48
CA ASP A 147 -19.83 -37.73 10.16
C ASP A 147 -21.08 -38.64 10.27
N GLY A 148 -22.19 -38.18 9.68
CA GLY A 148 -23.54 -38.68 9.96
C GLY A 148 -24.24 -37.78 10.99
N SER A 149 -25.58 -37.70 10.98
CA SER A 149 -26.40 -36.68 11.67
C SER A 149 -26.30 -36.61 13.21
N SER A 150 -25.27 -37.20 13.84
CA SER A 150 -25.04 -37.16 15.28
C SER A 150 -24.40 -35.82 15.70
N THR A 151 -25.09 -35.10 16.58
CA THR A 151 -24.57 -33.91 17.28
C THR A 151 -24.44 -34.23 18.76
N ASN A 152 -23.26 -34.00 19.34
CA ASN A 152 -23.01 -34.18 20.76
C ASN A 152 -22.70 -32.83 21.41
N TYR A 153 -23.06 -32.67 22.69
CA TYR A 153 -22.84 -31.45 23.46
C TYR A 153 -22.02 -31.76 24.71
N GLN A 154 -20.94 -31.02 24.91
CA GLN A 154 -20.03 -31.18 26.03
C GLN A 154 -20.00 -29.89 26.87
N SER A 155 -20.45 -29.98 28.12
CA SER A 155 -20.34 -28.87 29.08
C SER A 155 -18.87 -28.63 29.45
N VAL A 156 -18.41 -27.39 29.34
CA VAL A 156 -17.04 -26.96 29.66
C VAL A 156 -16.97 -26.34 31.05
N ALA A 157 -17.90 -25.44 31.37
CA ALA A 157 -17.93 -24.72 32.64
C ALA A 157 -19.32 -24.22 32.96
N ARG A 158 -19.61 -24.02 34.25
CA ARG A 158 -20.88 -23.46 34.76
C ARG A 158 -20.60 -22.46 35.86
N ILE A 159 -21.34 -21.37 35.88
CA ILE A 159 -21.32 -20.35 36.94
C ILE A 159 -22.73 -19.87 37.24
N SER A 160 -22.98 -19.38 38.45
CA SER A 160 -24.21 -18.63 38.77
C SER A 160 -23.93 -17.15 38.66
N ALA A 161 -24.62 -16.44 37.76
CA ALA A 161 -24.46 -15.02 37.53
C ALA A 161 -25.60 -14.19 38.12
N SER A 162 -25.25 -13.03 38.67
CA SER A 162 -26.18 -12.06 39.22
C SER A 162 -26.27 -10.81 38.34
N LYS A 163 -27.21 -9.93 38.66
CA LYS A 163 -27.33 -8.62 38.02
C LYS A 163 -26.36 -7.58 38.57
N ASP A 164 -25.64 -7.87 39.65
CA ASP A 164 -24.91 -6.87 40.42
C ASP A 164 -23.43 -6.72 40.00
N CYS A 165 -22.79 -7.79 39.55
CA CYS A 165 -21.39 -7.82 39.12
C CYS A 165 -21.15 -8.71 37.89
N TRP A 166 -19.97 -8.56 37.29
CA TRP A 166 -19.46 -9.48 36.28
C TRP A 166 -18.87 -10.70 36.97
N GLU A 167 -19.38 -11.88 36.65
CA GLU A 167 -18.86 -13.15 37.15
C GLU A 167 -17.89 -13.78 36.15
N LYS A 168 -16.84 -14.41 36.67
CA LYS A 168 -15.87 -15.12 35.85
C LYS A 168 -16.26 -16.60 35.72
N LEU A 169 -16.61 -17.01 34.50
CA LEU A 169 -16.82 -18.41 34.12
C LEU A 169 -15.49 -18.99 33.66
N GLU A 170 -15.01 -20.07 34.29
CA GLU A 170 -13.75 -20.75 33.91
C GLU A 170 -13.92 -22.27 33.81
N GLY A 171 -13.24 -22.87 32.84
CA GLY A 171 -13.15 -24.34 32.70
C GLY A 171 -12.08 -24.74 31.71
N SER A 172 -11.98 -26.05 31.43
CA SER A 172 -11.08 -26.55 30.39
C SER A 172 -11.71 -27.68 29.60
N PHE A 173 -11.18 -27.92 28.40
CA PHE A 173 -11.53 -29.07 27.59
C PHE A 173 -10.31 -29.61 26.84
N GLU A 174 -10.36 -30.88 26.49
CA GLU A 174 -9.40 -31.56 25.62
C GLU A 174 -10.19 -32.45 24.65
N LEU A 175 -9.82 -32.39 23.37
CA LEU A 175 -10.45 -33.21 22.34
C LEU A 175 -9.66 -34.50 22.12
N LYS A 176 -10.35 -35.64 22.17
CA LYS A 176 -9.77 -36.95 21.84
C LYS A 176 -9.74 -37.25 20.34
N THR A 177 -10.66 -36.64 19.59
CA THR A 177 -10.77 -36.73 18.12
C THR A 177 -11.33 -35.41 17.61
N LEU A 178 -10.99 -35.02 16.38
CA LEU A 178 -11.52 -33.80 15.74
C LEU A 178 -12.88 -34.10 15.10
N PRO A 179 -13.98 -33.45 15.54
CA PRO A 179 -15.26 -33.53 14.85
C PRO A 179 -15.19 -32.79 13.50
N ARG A 180 -16.14 -33.06 12.60
CA ARG A 180 -16.26 -32.33 11.32
C ARG A 180 -16.47 -30.84 11.56
N ARG A 181 -17.21 -30.49 12.62
CA ARG A 181 -17.40 -29.11 13.07
C ARG A 181 -17.44 -29.03 14.60
N LEU A 182 -16.72 -28.07 15.15
CA LEU A 182 -16.67 -27.76 16.57
C LEU A 182 -17.06 -26.29 16.81
N VAL A 183 -18.16 -26.09 17.54
CA VAL A 183 -18.64 -24.75 17.90
C VAL A 183 -18.58 -24.56 19.41
N PHE A 184 -17.94 -23.47 19.85
CA PHE A 184 -17.98 -23.02 21.24
C PHE A 184 -19.12 -22.04 21.43
N TYR A 185 -19.90 -22.18 22.49
CA TYR A 185 -20.95 -21.22 22.80
C TYR A 185 -21.25 -21.08 24.28
N ILE A 186 -21.74 -19.91 24.68
CA ILE A 186 -22.15 -19.58 26.05
C ILE A 186 -23.68 -19.50 26.08
N GLU A 187 -24.29 -20.29 26.95
CA GLU A 187 -25.74 -20.47 27.11
C GLU A 187 -26.19 -20.30 28.58
N GLY A 188 -27.50 -20.29 28.83
CA GLY A 188 -28.11 -19.72 30.04
C GLY A 188 -28.21 -18.19 29.92
N PRO A 189 -28.88 -17.46 30.85
CA PRO A 189 -29.75 -17.86 31.97
C PRO A 189 -31.15 -18.41 31.55
N PRO A 190 -32.15 -18.59 32.45
CA PRO A 190 -33.52 -18.94 32.07
C PRO A 190 -34.17 -18.00 31.03
N PRO A 191 -35.29 -18.38 30.39
CA PRO A 191 -35.94 -17.57 29.36
C PRO A 191 -36.43 -16.24 29.95
N GLY A 192 -36.37 -15.17 29.16
CA GLY A 192 -36.76 -13.82 29.59
C GLY A 192 -35.69 -13.02 30.34
N VAL A 193 -34.52 -13.61 30.61
CA VAL A 193 -33.37 -12.94 31.23
C VAL A 193 -32.28 -12.71 30.19
N ASP A 194 -31.79 -11.49 30.10
CA ASP A 194 -30.73 -11.10 29.18
C ASP A 194 -29.37 -11.64 29.67
N LEU A 195 -28.58 -12.18 28.73
CA LEU A 195 -27.19 -12.59 28.96
C LEU A 195 -26.26 -11.49 28.47
N LEU A 196 -25.34 -11.04 29.31
CA LEU A 196 -24.30 -10.08 28.99
C LEU A 196 -22.94 -10.78 29.04
N ILE A 197 -22.09 -10.55 28.05
CA ILE A 197 -20.75 -11.16 27.93
C ILE A 197 -19.75 -10.04 27.63
N ASP A 198 -18.78 -9.83 28.51
CA ASP A 198 -17.76 -8.79 28.35
C ASP A 198 -16.56 -9.29 27.55
N SER A 199 -16.05 -10.47 27.89
CA SER A 199 -14.88 -11.05 27.24
C SER A 199 -14.95 -12.57 27.22
N VAL A 200 -14.40 -13.22 26.20
CA VAL A 200 -14.24 -14.69 26.14
C VAL A 200 -12.87 -15.10 25.62
N THR A 201 -12.08 -15.81 26.42
CA THR A 201 -10.79 -16.38 26.01
C THR A 201 -10.82 -17.90 26.03
N ILE A 202 -10.19 -18.53 25.04
CA ILE A 202 -9.88 -19.96 25.04
C ILE A 202 -8.37 -20.07 24.81
N SER A 203 -7.62 -20.57 25.78
CA SER A 203 -6.16 -20.50 25.75
C SER A 203 -5.49 -21.82 26.08
N TYR A 204 -4.29 -22.09 25.56
CA TYR A 204 -3.55 -23.32 25.86
C TYR A 204 -2.11 -23.00 26.29
N LYS A 205 -1.49 -23.94 27.00
CA LYS A 205 -0.11 -23.83 27.47
C LYS A 205 0.87 -24.12 26.34
N LYS A 206 1.77 -23.18 26.09
CA LYS A 206 2.90 -23.33 25.18
C LYS A 206 4.19 -23.35 25.99
N THR A 207 4.92 -24.45 25.94
CA THR A 207 6.19 -24.60 26.65
C THR A 207 7.33 -24.13 25.75
N GLU A 208 8.03 -23.07 26.16
CA GLU A 208 9.24 -22.61 25.49
C GLU A 208 10.47 -23.12 26.23
N ARG A 209 11.32 -23.87 25.53
CA ARG A 209 12.68 -24.19 26.01
C ARG A 209 13.49 -22.91 26.06
N ALA A 210 14.17 -22.70 27.18
CA ALA A 210 14.99 -21.51 27.43
C ALA A 210 16.19 -21.43 26.46
N ALA A 211 15.97 -20.87 25.28
CA ALA A 211 16.98 -20.15 24.52
C ALA A 211 17.02 -18.70 25.05
N SER A 212 18.23 -18.15 25.17
CA SER A 212 18.50 -16.81 25.69
C SER A 212 17.51 -15.77 25.16
N LYS A 213 16.83 -15.08 26.09
CA LYS A 213 15.90 -13.96 25.84
C LYS A 213 16.43 -13.05 24.73
N LEU A 214 15.82 -13.15 23.54
CA LEU A 214 15.83 -12.08 22.55
C LEU A 214 14.58 -11.23 22.79
N VAL A 215 14.80 -9.95 23.08
CA VAL A 215 13.78 -8.90 23.21
C VAL A 215 13.04 -8.76 21.87
N SER A 216 11.72 -8.87 21.88
CA SER A 216 10.86 -8.63 20.72
C SER A 216 10.95 -7.15 20.30
N GLY A 217 11.31 -6.93 19.03
CA GLY A 217 11.52 -5.59 18.46
C GLY A 217 10.22 -4.80 18.30
N THR A 218 9.97 -3.92 19.28
CA THR A 218 9.36 -2.58 19.18
C THR A 218 9.42 -1.84 20.52
N GLU A 219 9.86 -2.49 21.61
CA GLU A 219 10.06 -1.81 22.88
C GLU A 219 11.26 -0.86 22.82
N ASN A 220 11.04 0.35 23.36
CA ASN A 220 12.12 1.30 23.59
C ASN A 220 13.08 0.70 24.62
N ILE A 221 14.35 0.52 24.24
CA ILE A 221 15.37 -0.03 25.12
C ILE A 221 15.81 0.98 26.19
N ILE A 222 15.50 2.26 26.03
CA ILE A 222 15.69 3.26 27.07
C ILE A 222 14.58 3.13 28.13
N SER A 223 14.98 2.86 29.36
CA SER A 223 14.06 2.82 30.50
C SER A 223 13.79 4.23 31.01
N ASN A 224 12.56 4.48 31.49
CA ASN A 224 12.12 5.80 31.97
C ASN A 224 12.42 6.90 30.93
N TYR A 225 12.04 6.63 29.68
CA TYR A 225 12.39 7.43 28.52
C TYR A 225 11.66 8.78 28.44
N ASP A 226 10.55 8.92 29.18
CA ASP A 226 9.68 10.09 29.26
C ASP A 226 9.81 10.82 30.61
N PHE A 227 10.74 10.39 31.46
CA PHE A 227 11.01 10.95 32.79
C PHE A 227 9.80 10.93 33.75
N SER A 228 8.82 10.07 33.50
CA SER A 228 7.64 9.89 34.37
C SER A 228 8.01 9.41 35.78
N GLU A 229 9.12 8.69 35.92
CA GLU A 229 9.68 8.22 37.19
C GLU A 229 10.83 9.11 37.73
N GLY A 230 10.94 10.37 37.27
CA GLY A 230 12.04 11.25 37.64
C GLY A 230 13.32 10.93 36.84
N LEU A 231 14.50 11.01 37.47
CA LEU A 231 15.78 10.61 36.84
C LEU A 231 16.14 9.13 37.10
N HIS A 232 15.15 8.29 37.41
CA HIS A 232 15.39 6.87 37.62
C HIS A 232 16.10 6.26 36.39
N LEU A 233 17.26 5.60 36.62
CA LEU A 233 18.19 5.04 35.63
C LEU A 233 18.93 6.04 34.71
N TRP A 234 18.73 7.34 34.89
CA TRP A 234 19.45 8.39 34.18
C TRP A 234 20.47 9.08 35.09
N ASN A 235 21.73 9.13 34.65
CA ASN A 235 22.82 9.72 35.43
C ASN A 235 23.33 11.01 34.78
N PRO A 236 23.44 12.12 35.52
CA PRO A 236 24.10 13.32 35.01
C PRO A 236 25.62 13.12 34.94
N ILE A 237 26.21 13.53 33.83
CA ILE A 237 27.66 13.43 33.61
C ILE A 237 28.33 14.70 34.11
N CYS A 238 28.83 14.67 35.36
CA CYS A 238 29.56 15.79 35.97
C CYS A 238 28.80 17.14 35.96
N CYS A 239 27.47 17.11 35.89
CA CYS A 239 26.59 18.28 35.88
C CYS A 239 25.42 18.08 36.86
N HIS A 240 24.54 19.07 36.95
CA HIS A 240 23.32 18.97 37.74
C HIS A 240 22.15 18.58 36.83
N ALA A 241 21.33 17.61 37.21
CA ALA A 241 20.09 17.30 36.50
C ALA A 241 18.91 17.15 37.48
N TYR A 242 17.73 17.55 37.05
CA TYR A 242 16.47 17.35 37.77
C TYR A 242 15.31 17.22 36.78
N VAL A 243 14.17 16.69 37.23
CA VAL A 243 12.94 16.63 36.42
C VAL A 243 12.03 17.77 36.81
N ALA A 244 11.48 18.45 35.81
CA ALA A 244 10.47 19.49 35.96
C ALA A 244 9.19 19.05 35.26
N SER A 245 8.05 19.45 35.81
CA SER A 245 6.76 19.24 35.15
C SER A 245 6.36 20.46 34.34
N GLN A 246 5.54 20.26 33.32
CA GLN A 246 4.97 21.35 32.52
C GLN A 246 4.20 22.38 33.36
N TRP A 247 3.74 22.04 34.58
CA TRP A 247 3.00 22.96 35.47
C TRP A 247 3.92 23.80 36.37
N SER A 248 5.23 23.59 36.31
CA SER A 248 6.22 24.33 37.09
C SER A 248 6.41 25.78 36.64
N GLY A 249 5.82 26.17 35.49
CA GLY A 249 5.98 27.50 34.90
C GLY A 249 7.37 27.72 34.28
N PHE A 250 8.24 26.70 34.26
CA PHE A 250 9.63 26.83 33.79
C PHE A 250 9.75 27.07 32.28
N LEU A 251 8.77 26.68 31.45
CA LEU A 251 8.80 26.80 29.98
C LEU A 251 7.68 27.64 29.35
N ASP A 252 7.08 28.60 30.09
CA ASP A 252 6.12 29.59 29.56
C ASP A 252 5.06 29.02 28.58
N GLY A 253 4.36 27.95 28.99
CA GLY A 253 3.16 27.45 28.29
C GLY A 253 3.38 26.55 27.06
N ILE A 254 4.61 26.10 26.78
CA ILE A 254 4.91 25.15 25.69
C ILE A 254 4.78 23.70 26.19
N ARG A 255 3.95 22.88 25.52
CA ARG A 255 3.72 21.47 25.88
C ARG A 255 4.78 20.52 25.28
N GLY A 256 5.19 19.52 26.05
CA GLY A 256 6.08 18.42 25.64
C GLY A 256 5.42 17.43 24.68
N SER A 257 6.22 16.53 24.07
CA SER A 257 5.75 15.56 23.06
C SER A 257 5.42 14.19 23.65
N SER A 258 5.94 13.83 24.84
CA SER A 258 5.85 12.49 25.43
C SER A 258 5.00 12.38 26.70
N GLY A 259 4.78 13.48 27.45
CA GLY A 259 4.07 13.41 28.73
C GLY A 259 4.10 14.71 29.55
N GLU A 260 3.89 14.61 30.87
CA GLU A 260 3.84 15.77 31.78
C GLU A 260 5.20 16.19 32.37
N ASN A 261 6.28 15.45 32.10
CA ASN A 261 7.59 15.64 32.72
C ASN A 261 8.71 15.74 31.67
N TYR A 262 9.77 16.50 31.97
CA TYR A 262 10.99 16.58 31.17
C TYR A 262 12.23 16.75 32.08
N ALA A 263 13.39 16.29 31.63
CA ALA A 263 14.65 16.46 32.34
C ALA A 263 15.33 17.78 31.98
N VAL A 264 15.82 18.50 33.00
CA VAL A 264 16.62 19.73 32.87
C VAL A 264 18.04 19.44 33.35
N VAL A 265 19.00 19.47 32.42
CA VAL A 265 20.43 19.33 32.69
C VAL A 265 21.04 20.73 32.72
N SER A 266 21.44 21.16 33.91
CA SER A 266 21.88 22.52 34.24
C SER A 266 23.23 22.55 34.92
N LYS A 267 23.75 23.76 35.16
CA LYS A 267 25.09 23.99 35.75
C LYS A 267 26.20 23.28 34.98
N ARG A 268 26.07 23.22 33.65
CA ARG A 268 27.03 22.59 32.75
C ARG A 268 28.22 23.54 32.54
N THR A 269 29.43 23.09 32.86
CA THR A 269 30.69 23.81 32.66
C THR A 269 31.41 23.40 31.37
N GLU A 270 31.02 22.29 30.76
CA GLU A 270 31.63 21.74 29.54
C GLU A 270 30.57 21.18 28.58
N SER A 271 30.85 21.15 27.28
CA SER A 271 29.87 20.74 26.26
C SER A 271 29.59 19.23 26.22
N TRP A 272 30.48 18.39 26.76
CA TRP A 272 30.30 16.93 26.84
C TRP A 272 29.44 16.49 28.05
N GLN A 273 29.16 17.42 28.98
CA GLN A 273 28.32 17.13 30.14
C GLN A 273 26.86 17.00 29.70
N GLY A 274 26.13 16.06 30.28
CA GLY A 274 24.85 15.62 29.73
C GLY A 274 24.14 14.60 30.61
N LEU A 275 23.24 13.82 30.01
CA LEU A 275 22.50 12.77 30.70
C LEU A 275 22.75 11.41 30.04
N GLU A 276 23.12 10.39 30.82
CA GLU A 276 23.52 9.06 30.33
C GLU A 276 22.69 7.91 30.93
N GLN A 277 22.54 6.83 30.15
CA GLN A 277 21.98 5.55 30.60
C GLN A 277 22.83 4.39 30.05
N ASP A 278 23.11 3.40 30.91
CA ASP A 278 23.78 2.16 30.51
C ASP A 278 22.80 1.25 29.78
N ILE A 279 23.14 0.88 28.55
CA ILE A 279 22.29 0.04 27.68
C ILE A 279 22.98 -1.27 27.31
N THR A 280 24.06 -1.64 28.01
CA THR A 280 24.89 -2.82 27.70
C THR A 280 24.06 -4.09 27.54
N ASP A 281 23.14 -4.36 28.48
CA ASP A 281 22.31 -5.57 28.48
C ASP A 281 21.11 -5.51 27.54
N LYS A 282 20.95 -4.39 26.81
CA LYS A 282 19.79 -4.11 25.96
C LYS A 282 20.15 -3.96 24.48
N VAL A 283 21.44 -4.00 24.16
CA VAL A 283 21.96 -3.95 22.79
C VAL A 283 22.66 -5.24 22.41
N SER A 284 22.70 -5.56 21.13
CA SER A 284 23.33 -6.77 20.60
C SER A 284 24.13 -6.45 19.35
N ALA A 285 25.27 -7.13 19.17
CA ALA A 285 26.08 -6.97 17.97
C ALA A 285 25.30 -7.41 16.72
N GLY A 286 25.50 -6.71 15.60
CA GLY A 286 24.80 -6.93 14.33
C GLY A 286 23.34 -6.46 14.32
N THR A 287 22.84 -5.89 15.42
CA THR A 287 21.47 -5.35 15.51
C THR A 287 21.48 -3.84 15.29
N ALA A 288 20.64 -3.36 14.38
CA ALA A 288 20.47 -1.94 14.12
C ALA A 288 19.43 -1.33 15.07
N TYR A 289 19.81 -0.23 15.72
CA TYR A 289 18.97 0.53 16.64
C TYR A 289 18.71 1.91 16.06
N ALA A 290 17.44 2.28 15.94
CA ALA A 290 17.03 3.63 15.60
C ALA A 290 16.90 4.46 16.89
N VAL A 291 17.44 5.68 16.89
CA VAL A 291 17.41 6.62 18.01
C VAL A 291 16.60 7.84 17.63
N SER A 292 15.71 8.28 18.53
CA SER A 292 15.09 9.60 18.47
C SER A 292 15.00 10.25 19.83
N ALA A 293 15.24 11.56 19.93
CA ALA A 293 15.11 12.29 21.19
C ALA A 293 14.50 13.68 20.96
N TYR A 294 13.52 14.08 21.77
CA TYR A 294 12.99 15.45 21.75
C TYR A 294 13.77 16.30 22.73
N VAL A 295 14.48 17.31 22.22
CA VAL A 295 15.37 18.17 23.01
C VAL A 295 15.11 19.65 22.76
N ARG A 296 15.44 20.46 23.75
CA ARG A 296 15.41 21.92 23.73
C ARG A 296 16.59 22.43 24.55
N VAL A 297 16.93 23.69 24.40
CA VAL A 297 17.99 24.34 25.17
C VAL A 297 17.46 25.62 25.82
N ASP A 298 18.03 25.99 26.97
CA ASP A 298 17.69 27.23 27.66
C ASP A 298 18.93 27.92 28.23
N GLY A 299 18.96 29.26 28.25
CA GLY A 299 20.13 30.05 28.61
C GLY A 299 20.40 31.25 27.68
N ASN A 300 21.54 31.93 27.87
CA ASN A 300 21.89 33.14 27.12
C ASN A 300 22.43 32.82 25.70
N ILE A 301 21.53 32.35 24.83
CA ILE A 301 21.83 32.02 23.43
C ILE A 301 21.06 32.94 22.47
N HIS A 302 21.74 33.43 21.45
CA HIS A 302 21.17 34.29 20.40
C HIS A 302 20.92 33.54 19.07
N THR A 303 21.43 32.31 18.95
CA THR A 303 21.30 31.44 17.78
C THR A 303 21.07 29.99 18.23
N LYS A 304 20.70 29.11 17.29
CA LYS A 304 20.61 27.68 17.57
C LYS A 304 21.98 27.10 17.93
N VAL A 305 22.01 26.10 18.80
CA VAL A 305 23.23 25.47 19.33
C VAL A 305 23.16 23.94 19.21
N GLU A 306 24.31 23.30 18.99
CA GLU A 306 24.37 21.87 18.70
C GLU A 306 24.11 21.00 19.93
N VAL A 307 23.24 20.00 19.78
CA VAL A 307 23.02 18.88 20.72
C VAL A 307 23.34 17.59 19.97
N LYS A 308 23.93 16.60 20.65
CA LYS A 308 24.39 15.32 20.09
C LYS A 308 23.90 14.15 20.92
N ALA A 309 23.65 13.04 20.26
CA ALA A 309 23.55 11.71 20.85
C ALA A 309 24.84 10.94 20.53
N THR A 310 25.45 10.38 21.56
CA THR A 310 26.76 9.70 21.46
C THR A 310 26.73 8.38 22.25
N LEU A 311 27.42 7.36 21.73
CA LEU A 311 27.73 6.14 22.47
C LEU A 311 29.14 6.21 23.03
N ARG A 312 29.29 5.93 24.33
CA ARG A 312 30.58 5.64 24.96
C ARG A 312 30.74 4.12 25.07
N LEU A 313 31.69 3.57 24.31
CA LEU A 313 31.99 2.13 24.23
C LEU A 313 33.28 1.83 24.99
N HIS A 314 33.20 0.99 26.03
CA HIS A 314 34.40 0.47 26.71
C HIS A 314 34.74 -0.91 26.15
N ASN A 315 35.80 -1.00 25.38
CA ASN A 315 36.18 -2.21 24.65
C ASN A 315 36.85 -3.25 25.55
N THR A 316 37.05 -4.45 25.01
CA THR A 316 37.65 -5.57 25.75
C THR A 316 39.12 -5.35 26.12
N ASP A 317 39.81 -4.47 25.39
CA ASP A 317 41.20 -4.05 25.59
C ASP A 317 41.36 -2.84 26.54
N ASP A 318 40.30 -2.49 27.27
CA ASP A 318 40.19 -1.32 28.16
C ASP A 318 40.31 0.05 27.45
N SER A 319 40.29 0.09 26.12
CA SER A 319 40.14 1.34 25.37
C SER A 319 38.70 1.88 25.43
N THR A 320 38.56 3.21 25.44
CA THR A 320 37.24 3.87 25.38
C THR A 320 37.08 4.59 24.05
N HIS A 321 36.02 4.27 23.31
CA HIS A 321 35.67 4.88 22.03
C HIS A 321 34.34 5.63 22.11
N TYR A 322 34.25 6.75 21.41
CA TYR A 322 33.05 7.58 21.34
C TYR A 322 32.50 7.55 19.92
N SER A 323 31.30 6.99 19.75
CA SER A 323 30.65 6.85 18.46
C SER A 323 29.48 7.81 18.33
N PRO A 324 29.48 8.72 17.34
CA PRO A 324 28.35 9.64 17.13
C PRO A 324 27.13 8.89 16.61
N VAL A 325 25.95 9.17 17.17
CA VAL A 325 24.68 8.53 16.81
C VAL A 325 23.78 9.46 15.99
N GLY A 326 23.72 10.73 16.37
CA GLY A 326 22.93 11.77 15.70
C GLY A 326 23.22 13.15 16.30
N SER A 327 22.95 14.22 15.54
CA SER A 327 23.10 15.60 16.01
C SER A 327 22.06 16.53 15.41
N LEU A 328 21.76 17.64 16.10
CA LEU A 328 20.88 18.70 15.59
C LEU A 328 21.22 20.06 16.20
N LEU A 329 20.72 21.13 15.59
CA LEU A 329 20.77 22.49 16.13
C LEU A 329 19.48 22.83 16.90
N ALA A 330 19.58 22.91 18.23
CA ALA A 330 18.47 23.15 19.14
C ALA A 330 18.29 24.65 19.43
N SER A 331 17.05 25.06 19.72
CA SER A 331 16.72 26.45 20.06
C SER A 331 15.93 26.54 21.36
N LYS A 332 15.80 27.74 21.92
CA LYS A 332 14.89 28.04 23.03
C LYS A 332 13.45 28.30 22.60
N GLU A 333 13.06 28.08 21.35
CA GLU A 333 11.72 28.48 20.86
C GLU A 333 10.75 27.31 20.78
N LYS A 334 11.23 26.11 20.42
CA LYS A 334 10.41 24.90 20.27
C LYS A 334 11.19 23.64 20.64
N TRP A 335 10.49 22.53 20.85
CA TRP A 335 11.10 21.20 20.90
C TRP A 335 11.61 20.82 19.52
N GLU A 336 12.83 20.30 19.46
CA GLU A 336 13.47 19.83 18.23
C GLU A 336 13.69 18.32 18.34
N LYS A 337 13.28 17.57 17.32
CA LYS A 337 13.45 16.11 17.29
C LYS A 337 14.81 15.75 16.71
N MET A 338 15.63 15.09 17.50
CA MET A 338 16.86 14.42 17.07
C MET A 338 16.55 13.05 16.56
N GLU A 339 17.19 12.67 15.46
CA GLU A 339 17.14 11.31 14.92
C GLU A 339 18.57 10.84 14.62
N GLY A 340 18.78 9.55 14.79
CA GLY A 340 20.07 8.90 14.60
C GLY A 340 19.90 7.40 14.57
N SER A 341 20.99 6.67 14.34
CA SER A 341 20.97 5.21 14.42
C SER A 341 22.36 4.68 14.70
N PHE A 342 22.44 3.51 15.32
CA PHE A 342 23.71 2.81 15.50
C PHE A 342 23.55 1.30 15.31
N CYS A 343 24.63 0.64 14.90
CA CYS A 343 24.76 -0.81 14.87
C CYS A 343 26.15 -1.15 15.42
N LEU A 344 26.22 -2.01 16.44
CA LEU A 344 27.48 -2.45 17.01
C LEU A 344 27.98 -3.66 16.22
N THR A 345 29.19 -3.63 15.67
CA THR A 345 29.77 -4.76 14.94
C THR A 345 30.27 -5.87 15.87
N ASN A 346 30.78 -5.51 17.04
CA ASN A 346 31.16 -6.41 18.13
C ASN A 346 30.61 -5.86 19.46
N MET A 347 30.36 -6.74 20.44
CA MET A 347 29.90 -6.31 21.77
C MET A 347 31.08 -5.83 22.63
N PRO A 348 31.14 -4.54 23.02
CA PRO A 348 32.12 -4.04 23.99
C PRO A 348 31.74 -4.45 25.43
N LYS A 349 32.66 -4.32 26.39
CA LYS A 349 32.42 -4.63 27.82
C LYS A 349 31.28 -3.78 28.40
N ARG A 350 31.11 -2.55 27.90
CA ARG A 350 30.08 -1.62 28.37
C ARG A 350 29.67 -0.66 27.25
N VAL A 351 28.37 -0.45 27.07
CA VAL A 351 27.76 0.49 26.12
C VAL A 351 26.92 1.50 26.89
N VAL A 352 27.32 2.77 26.85
CA VAL A 352 26.57 3.86 27.49
C VAL A 352 26.05 4.81 26.42
N PHE A 353 24.74 5.04 26.41
CA PHE A 353 24.10 6.06 25.59
C PHE A 353 23.99 7.36 26.38
N TYR A 354 24.37 8.48 25.77
CA TYR A 354 24.21 9.78 26.40
C TYR A 354 23.92 10.91 25.43
N LEU A 355 23.19 11.91 25.91
CA LEU A 355 22.91 13.16 25.21
C LEU A 355 23.84 14.26 25.73
N GLU A 356 24.57 14.90 24.83
CA GLU A 356 25.54 15.95 25.09
C GLU A 356 25.36 17.16 24.16
N GLY A 357 26.15 18.22 24.37
CA GLY A 357 25.77 19.57 23.92
C GLY A 357 24.60 20.10 24.76
N PRO A 358 24.26 21.41 24.73
CA PRO A 358 24.86 22.56 24.04
C PRO A 358 26.21 23.06 24.64
N PRO A 359 26.78 24.22 24.22
CA PRO A 359 27.97 24.80 24.87
C PRO A 359 27.84 25.00 26.38
N ALA A 360 28.98 25.19 27.06
CA ALA A 360 29.04 25.44 28.50
C ALA A 360 28.15 26.64 28.90
N GLY A 361 27.45 26.52 30.02
CA GLY A 361 26.53 27.54 30.54
C GLY A 361 25.13 27.57 29.91
N VAL A 362 24.84 26.68 28.95
CA VAL A 362 23.51 26.50 28.36
C VAL A 362 22.91 25.18 28.85
N ASP A 363 21.68 25.24 29.35
CA ASP A 363 20.95 24.10 29.89
C ASP A 363 20.40 23.24 28.74
N LEU A 364 20.53 21.92 28.88
CA LEU A 364 19.94 20.93 27.98
C LEU A 364 18.62 20.45 28.59
N ILE A 365 17.55 20.49 27.81
CA ILE A 365 16.22 20.05 28.23
C ILE A 365 15.80 18.88 27.34
N ILE A 366 15.39 17.77 27.96
CA ILE A 366 15.08 16.51 27.27
C ILE A 366 13.66 16.08 27.64
N ASP A 367 12.79 15.95 26.65
CA ASP A 367 11.38 15.54 26.82
C ASP A 367 11.23 14.02 26.71
N SER A 368 11.87 13.41 25.71
CA SER A 368 11.88 11.96 25.58
C SER A 368 13.06 11.42 24.79
N VAL A 369 13.43 10.15 25.04
CA VAL A 369 14.48 9.42 24.31
C VAL A 369 14.03 8.02 23.93
N ASN A 370 13.81 7.77 22.65
CA ASN A 370 13.46 6.45 22.12
C ASN A 370 14.63 5.81 21.38
N VAL A 371 15.02 4.61 21.80
CA VAL A 371 15.95 3.72 21.08
C VAL A 371 15.24 2.40 20.83
N THR A 372 14.97 2.06 19.57
CA THR A 372 14.17 0.86 19.21
C THR A 372 14.94 -0.03 18.25
N CYS A 373 14.84 -1.34 18.48
CA CYS A 373 15.36 -2.36 17.57
C CYS A 373 14.34 -2.66 16.47
N SER A 374 14.74 -2.65 15.20
CA SER A 374 13.92 -3.18 14.10
C SER A 374 13.92 -4.71 14.16
N GLY A 375 12.81 -5.31 14.60
CA GLY A 375 12.72 -6.74 14.89
C GLY A 375 12.91 -7.66 13.68
N TYR A 376 13.85 -8.59 13.83
CA TYR A 376 13.97 -9.86 13.09
C TYR A 376 12.75 -10.75 13.39
N GLN A 377 12.00 -11.21 12.39
CA GLN A 377 11.10 -12.36 12.52
C GLN A 377 11.88 -13.65 12.20
N GLN A 378 11.74 -14.66 13.07
CA GLN A 378 12.55 -15.87 13.05
C GLN A 378 12.12 -16.82 11.92
N LEU A 379 13.07 -17.02 11.02
CA LEU A 379 13.15 -18.07 10.01
C LEU A 379 12.84 -19.45 10.60
N LYS A 380 11.99 -20.24 9.93
CA LYS A 380 12.19 -21.70 9.95
C LYS A 380 13.46 -22.00 9.17
N GLU A 381 14.47 -22.50 9.88
CA GLU A 381 15.75 -22.92 9.32
C GLU A 381 15.53 -23.95 8.20
N VAL A 382 15.75 -23.53 6.96
CA VAL A 382 16.55 -24.34 6.04
C VAL A 382 17.99 -24.04 6.44
N LYS A 383 18.75 -25.07 6.84
CA LYS A 383 20.16 -24.94 7.20
C LYS A 383 20.94 -24.22 6.10
N VAL A 384 21.26 -22.95 6.32
CA VAL A 384 22.31 -22.23 5.59
C VAL A 384 23.49 -22.09 6.57
N PRO A 385 24.70 -22.56 6.23
CA PRO A 385 25.85 -22.49 7.13
C PRO A 385 26.22 -21.05 7.48
N SER A 386 26.70 -20.85 8.70
CA SER A 386 27.15 -19.58 9.27
C SER A 386 28.39 -19.01 8.57
N GLY A 387 28.26 -17.78 8.07
CA GLY A 387 29.31 -16.94 7.47
C GLY A 387 28.63 -15.92 6.55
N VAL A 388 28.96 -14.63 6.60
CA VAL A 388 28.29 -13.61 5.78
C VAL A 388 28.77 -13.75 4.32
N ASP A 389 28.21 -14.72 3.59
CA ASP A 389 28.55 -14.93 2.18
C ASP A 389 27.68 -14.02 1.31
N THR A 390 28.12 -12.77 1.16
CA THR A 390 27.70 -11.98 0.01
C THR A 390 28.08 -12.75 -1.25
N ILE A 391 27.15 -12.89 -2.19
CA ILE A 391 27.34 -13.64 -3.44
C ILE A 391 28.51 -13.04 -4.22
N VAL A 392 28.69 -11.73 -4.15
CA VAL A 392 29.87 -11.03 -4.64
C VAL A 392 31.03 -11.24 -3.66
N LYS A 393 32.17 -11.68 -4.17
CA LYS A 393 33.41 -11.89 -3.40
C LYS A 393 34.15 -10.58 -3.27
N ASN A 394 34.78 -10.36 -2.12
CA ASN A 394 35.53 -9.14 -1.81
C ASN A 394 34.70 -7.87 -2.11
N PRO A 395 33.48 -7.74 -1.54
CA PRO A 395 32.52 -6.70 -1.92
C PRO A 395 33.00 -5.28 -1.59
N HIS A 396 33.87 -5.13 -0.57
CA HIS A 396 34.39 -3.85 -0.08
C HIS A 396 35.86 -3.59 -0.47
N PHE A 397 36.45 -4.44 -1.33
CA PHE A 397 37.83 -4.30 -1.80
C PHE A 397 38.92 -4.40 -0.71
N ASP A 398 38.59 -4.96 0.46
CA ASP A 398 39.54 -5.18 1.56
C ASP A 398 40.70 -6.10 1.16
N GLU A 399 40.44 -7.06 0.26
CA GLU A 399 41.44 -7.99 -0.26
C GLU A 399 42.05 -7.52 -1.60
N GLY A 400 42.11 -6.21 -1.84
CA GLY A 400 42.57 -5.69 -3.14
C GLY A 400 41.49 -5.75 -4.21
N LEU A 401 41.88 -5.98 -5.47
CA LEU A 401 40.97 -6.18 -6.60
C LEU A 401 40.71 -7.67 -6.90
N ASN A 402 40.95 -8.55 -5.93
CA ASN A 402 40.71 -9.98 -6.09
C ASN A 402 39.25 -10.25 -6.50
N ASN A 403 39.07 -11.08 -7.54
CA ASN A 403 37.78 -11.41 -8.19
C ASN A 403 37.12 -10.25 -8.97
N TRP A 404 37.72 -9.06 -8.99
CA TRP A 404 37.23 -7.93 -9.76
C TRP A 404 38.05 -7.75 -11.04
N SER A 405 37.39 -7.35 -12.12
CA SER A 405 38.06 -7.01 -13.38
C SER A 405 37.40 -5.78 -14.02
N GLY A 406 38.13 -5.11 -14.90
CA GLY A 406 37.58 -4.04 -15.73
C GLY A 406 36.93 -4.61 -16.98
N ARG A 407 35.73 -4.17 -17.30
CA ARG A 407 35.01 -4.48 -18.54
C ARG A 407 35.39 -3.46 -19.61
N GLY A 408 36.50 -3.71 -20.32
CA GLY A 408 37.01 -2.77 -21.33
C GLY A 408 37.55 -1.46 -20.74
N CYS A 409 37.96 -1.47 -19.48
CA CYS A 409 38.61 -0.35 -18.79
C CYS A 409 39.65 -0.86 -17.79
N ASN A 410 40.43 0.07 -17.23
CA ASN A 410 41.34 -0.23 -16.12
C ASN A 410 40.58 -0.14 -14.79
N ILE A 411 41.04 -0.89 -13.79
CA ILE A 411 40.52 -0.78 -12.42
C ILE A 411 41.67 -0.55 -11.42
N CYS A 412 41.43 0.30 -10.43
CA CYS A 412 42.40 0.63 -9.38
C CYS A 412 41.70 0.69 -8.02
N ARG A 413 42.37 0.24 -6.95
CA ARG A 413 41.89 0.36 -5.56
C ARG A 413 42.53 1.55 -4.87
N HIS A 414 41.78 2.22 -4.01
CA HIS A 414 42.19 3.41 -3.26
C HIS A 414 41.91 3.24 -1.77
N GLU A 415 42.78 3.78 -0.89
CA GLU A 415 42.70 3.62 0.57
C GLU A 415 42.14 4.88 1.25
N LEU A 416 42.89 5.99 1.24
CA LEU A 416 42.43 7.32 1.66
C LEU A 416 43.20 8.36 0.84
N THR A 417 42.57 9.47 0.46
CA THR A 417 43.16 10.64 -0.26
C THR A 417 43.60 10.44 -1.73
N ALA A 418 43.05 9.47 -2.44
CA ALA A 418 43.19 9.40 -3.89
C ALA A 418 41.97 10.01 -4.61
N TYR A 419 42.14 10.44 -5.88
CA TYR A 419 41.08 11.06 -6.70
C TYR A 419 40.45 12.33 -6.09
N GLY A 420 41.22 13.41 -5.92
CA GLY A 420 40.64 14.72 -5.54
C GLY A 420 40.04 14.79 -4.12
N ASN A 421 40.62 14.07 -3.15
CA ASN A 421 40.18 13.98 -1.74
C ASN A 421 38.84 13.25 -1.52
N VAL A 422 38.49 12.29 -2.36
CA VAL A 422 37.34 11.40 -2.13
C VAL A 422 37.66 10.44 -0.97
N LYS A 423 36.77 10.37 0.02
CA LYS A 423 36.84 9.40 1.13
C LYS A 423 35.85 8.26 0.87
N PRO A 424 36.23 6.99 1.15
CA PRO A 424 35.26 5.90 1.22
C PRO A 424 34.11 6.27 2.17
N LEU A 425 32.88 5.95 1.77
CA LEU A 425 31.68 5.92 2.58
C LEU A 425 31.73 4.80 3.62
N ASN A 426 32.21 3.60 3.25
CA ASN A 426 32.28 2.43 4.13
C ASN A 426 33.68 1.80 4.11
N GLY A 427 34.16 1.39 5.29
CA GLY A 427 35.44 0.68 5.40
C GLY A 427 36.64 1.57 5.05
N SER A 428 37.69 0.95 4.50
CA SER A 428 38.96 1.61 4.22
C SER A 428 39.27 1.76 2.73
N TYR A 429 38.43 1.25 1.81
CA TYR A 429 38.78 1.19 0.39
C TYR A 429 37.61 1.44 -0.56
N PHE A 430 37.92 1.98 -1.73
CA PHE A 430 37.01 2.00 -2.89
C PHE A 430 37.77 1.63 -4.17
N ALA A 431 37.06 1.23 -5.22
CA ALA A 431 37.64 0.96 -6.53
C ALA A 431 37.20 2.00 -7.57
N SER A 432 38.07 2.31 -8.53
CA SER A 432 37.76 3.18 -9.67
C SER A 432 37.89 2.41 -10.98
N ALA A 433 36.93 2.56 -11.89
CA ALA A 433 37.01 2.15 -13.29
C ALA A 433 37.40 3.35 -14.16
N THR A 434 38.58 3.27 -14.78
CA THR A 434 39.23 4.40 -15.47
C THR A 434 39.66 4.06 -16.90
N GLY A 435 39.91 5.07 -17.72
CA GLY A 435 40.24 4.87 -19.13
C GLY A 435 39.07 4.28 -19.93
N ARG A 436 37.85 4.65 -19.56
CA ARG A 436 36.60 4.20 -20.19
C ARG A 436 36.45 4.86 -21.56
N VAL A 437 36.38 4.06 -22.63
CA VAL A 437 36.21 4.51 -24.03
C VAL A 437 34.77 4.39 -24.52
N HIS A 438 33.93 3.67 -23.79
CA HIS A 438 32.49 3.52 -24.01
C HIS A 438 31.72 3.61 -22.69
N ASN A 439 30.43 3.95 -22.77
CA ASN A 439 29.54 4.07 -21.61
C ASN A 439 29.30 2.73 -20.89
N TRP A 440 29.45 1.60 -21.58
CA TRP A 440 29.33 0.25 -21.02
C TRP A 440 30.61 -0.25 -20.33
N ASN A 441 31.71 0.50 -20.41
CA ASN A 441 32.91 0.14 -19.67
C ASN A 441 32.71 0.37 -18.17
N GLY A 442 33.29 -0.50 -17.34
CA GLY A 442 32.99 -0.49 -15.92
C GLY A 442 33.70 -1.56 -15.09
N ILE A 443 33.48 -1.57 -13.79
CA ILE A 443 33.98 -2.63 -12.89
C ILE A 443 33.02 -3.82 -12.90
N GLN A 444 33.54 -5.04 -13.03
CA GLN A 444 32.73 -6.26 -13.16
C GLN A 444 33.21 -7.42 -12.28
N GLN A 445 32.29 -8.34 -11.97
CA GLN A 445 32.58 -9.62 -11.34
C GLN A 445 31.71 -10.75 -11.94
N ASP A 446 32.32 -11.90 -12.25
CA ASP A 446 31.63 -13.10 -12.73
C ASP A 446 31.00 -13.85 -11.57
N ILE A 447 29.67 -13.85 -11.46
CA ILE A 447 28.90 -14.47 -10.37
C ILE A 447 28.34 -15.85 -10.75
N THR A 448 28.80 -16.43 -11.86
CA THR A 448 28.36 -17.74 -12.34
C THR A 448 28.56 -18.82 -11.27
N GLY A 449 27.55 -19.67 -11.08
CA GLY A 449 27.55 -20.72 -10.06
C GLY A 449 27.29 -20.24 -8.63
N ARG A 450 27.21 -18.93 -8.38
CA ARG A 450 26.87 -18.34 -7.07
C ARG A 450 25.46 -17.76 -7.01
N VAL A 451 24.80 -17.61 -8.16
CA VAL A 451 23.38 -17.31 -8.29
C VAL A 451 22.62 -18.51 -8.84
N GLN A 452 21.34 -18.63 -8.53
CA GLN A 452 20.47 -19.76 -8.85
C GLN A 452 19.18 -19.28 -9.52
N ARG A 453 18.60 -20.15 -10.35
CA ARG A 453 17.27 -19.93 -10.95
C ARG A 453 16.21 -19.87 -9.85
N LYS A 454 15.20 -19.02 -10.01
CA LYS A 454 14.04 -18.87 -9.10
C LYS A 454 14.40 -18.43 -7.67
N VAL A 455 15.57 -17.83 -7.48
CA VAL A 455 15.94 -17.17 -6.23
C VAL A 455 15.96 -15.66 -6.47
N LEU A 456 15.25 -14.92 -5.63
CA LEU A 456 15.28 -13.47 -5.65
C LEU A 456 16.58 -12.99 -5.02
N TYR A 457 17.25 -12.06 -5.66
CA TYR A 457 18.48 -11.44 -5.17
C TYR A 457 18.28 -9.94 -5.01
N GLU A 458 18.93 -9.36 -4.01
CA GLU A 458 19.01 -7.92 -3.80
C GLU A 458 20.45 -7.45 -3.94
N ILE A 459 20.61 -6.30 -4.58
CA ILE A 459 21.90 -5.65 -4.79
C ILE A 459 21.90 -4.26 -4.20
N SER A 460 23.02 -3.89 -3.57
CA SER A 460 23.30 -2.54 -3.11
C SER A 460 24.73 -2.15 -3.45
N SER A 461 24.93 -0.95 -3.97
CA SER A 461 26.26 -0.39 -4.24
C SER A 461 26.28 1.11 -3.98
N ALA A 462 27.39 1.66 -3.49
CA ALA A 462 27.59 3.10 -3.45
C ALA A 462 28.52 3.50 -4.60
N VAL A 463 28.10 4.48 -5.41
CA VAL A 463 28.83 4.93 -6.60
C VAL A 463 29.04 6.43 -6.58
N ARG A 464 30.11 6.88 -7.22
CA ARG A 464 30.41 8.28 -7.48
C ARG A 464 31.07 8.39 -8.85
N ILE A 465 31.00 9.55 -9.49
CA ILE A 465 31.72 9.78 -10.76
C ILE A 465 32.88 10.74 -10.55
N PHE A 466 33.82 10.76 -11.49
CA PHE A 466 34.89 11.76 -11.52
C PHE A 466 35.21 12.17 -12.96
N GLY A 467 35.49 13.46 -13.17
CA GLY A 467 35.76 14.02 -14.51
C GLY A 467 34.56 14.62 -15.23
N SER A 468 33.45 14.88 -14.53
CA SER A 468 32.27 15.58 -15.05
C SER A 468 31.72 16.56 -14.02
N ALA A 469 31.35 17.77 -14.45
CA ALA A 469 30.68 18.77 -13.61
C ALA A 469 29.15 18.57 -13.51
N ASN A 470 28.59 17.74 -14.41
CA ASN A 470 27.17 17.44 -14.46
C ASN A 470 26.92 16.02 -13.93
N ASP A 471 25.78 15.86 -13.26
CA ASP A 471 25.30 14.56 -12.82
C ASP A 471 25.04 13.67 -14.04
N THR A 472 25.48 12.42 -13.99
CA THR A 472 25.29 11.45 -15.07
C THR A 472 24.83 10.13 -14.50
N GLU A 473 24.01 9.40 -15.27
CA GLU A 473 23.45 8.14 -14.80
C GLU A 473 24.56 7.08 -14.65
N VAL A 474 24.63 6.47 -13.46
CA VAL A 474 25.38 5.25 -13.21
C VAL A 474 24.38 4.14 -12.91
N ARG A 475 24.61 2.95 -13.45
CA ARG A 475 23.75 1.78 -13.29
C ARG A 475 24.54 0.52 -12.98
N VAL A 476 23.90 -0.41 -12.27
CA VAL A 476 24.37 -1.79 -12.14
C VAL A 476 23.62 -2.66 -13.14
N THR A 477 24.35 -3.40 -13.94
CA THR A 477 23.81 -4.27 -15.00
C THR A 477 24.22 -5.71 -14.76
N LEU A 478 23.27 -6.62 -14.92
CA LEU A 478 23.48 -8.06 -14.96
C LEU A 478 23.47 -8.52 -16.41
N TRP A 479 24.60 -9.05 -16.87
CA TRP A 479 24.69 -9.77 -18.13
C TRP A 479 24.53 -11.27 -17.89
N VAL A 480 23.61 -11.90 -18.61
CA VAL A 480 23.29 -13.32 -18.47
C VAL A 480 23.33 -13.97 -19.84
N GLN A 481 23.88 -15.18 -19.92
CA GLN A 481 23.81 -16.00 -21.13
C GLN A 481 22.72 -17.08 -20.95
N GLU A 482 21.54 -16.83 -21.52
CA GLU A 482 20.34 -17.67 -21.42
C GLU A 482 20.10 -18.36 -22.77
N TYR A 483 20.00 -19.70 -22.79
CA TYR A 483 19.80 -20.49 -24.02
C TYR A 483 20.74 -20.15 -25.19
N GLY A 484 21.99 -19.77 -24.90
CA GLY A 484 22.99 -19.36 -25.90
C GLY A 484 22.80 -17.93 -26.46
N ARG A 485 21.83 -17.17 -25.95
CA ARG A 485 21.64 -15.74 -26.24
C ARG A 485 22.19 -14.90 -25.08
N GLU A 486 22.61 -13.67 -25.37
CA GLU A 486 23.04 -12.71 -24.36
C GLU A 486 21.89 -11.79 -23.96
N ARG A 487 21.73 -11.57 -22.66
CA ARG A 487 20.72 -10.69 -22.07
C ARG A 487 21.38 -9.72 -21.10
N TYR A 488 20.96 -8.46 -21.13
CA TYR A 488 21.42 -7.41 -20.21
C TYR A 488 20.23 -6.89 -19.41
N VAL A 489 20.32 -6.96 -18.09
CA VAL A 489 19.26 -6.53 -17.17
C VAL A 489 19.80 -5.39 -16.31
N SER A 490 19.23 -4.20 -16.46
CA SER A 490 19.53 -3.06 -15.60
C SER A 490 18.90 -3.29 -14.23
N LEU A 491 19.72 -3.50 -13.20
CA LEU A 491 19.28 -3.85 -11.86
C LEU A 491 18.95 -2.63 -11.00
N ALA A 492 19.75 -1.57 -11.14
CA ALA A 492 19.64 -0.34 -10.37
C ALA A 492 20.28 0.79 -11.17
N LYS A 493 19.73 2.01 -11.12
CA LYS A 493 20.29 3.19 -11.78
C LYS A 493 19.96 4.45 -10.99
N ASN A 494 20.89 5.39 -10.88
CA ASN A 494 20.65 6.73 -10.34
C ASN A 494 21.65 7.72 -10.97
N PRO A 495 21.28 9.01 -11.12
CA PRO A 495 22.23 10.06 -11.41
C PRO A 495 23.28 10.13 -10.28
N ALA A 496 24.55 10.01 -10.63
CA ALA A 496 25.66 10.17 -9.72
C ALA A 496 26.39 11.48 -10.03
N SER A 497 26.93 12.11 -8.99
CA SER A 497 27.69 13.36 -9.07
C SER A 497 29.16 13.13 -8.69
N ASP A 498 30.00 14.12 -8.97
CA ASP A 498 31.37 14.16 -8.47
C ASP A 498 31.48 14.67 -7.04
N LYS A 499 30.37 15.02 -6.36
CA LYS A 499 30.35 15.67 -5.04
C LYS A 499 30.08 14.71 -3.88
N GLN A 500 29.19 13.75 -4.09
CA GLN A 500 28.73 12.83 -3.04
C GLN A 500 28.53 11.41 -3.56
N TRP A 501 28.64 10.44 -2.66
CA TRP A 501 28.28 9.05 -2.94
C TRP A 501 26.77 8.93 -3.17
N THR A 502 26.42 8.16 -4.19
CA THR A 502 25.04 7.87 -4.59
C THR A 502 24.78 6.39 -4.41
N HIS A 503 23.69 6.01 -3.76
CA HIS A 503 23.34 4.61 -3.57
C HIS A 503 22.55 4.07 -4.76
N LEU A 504 22.95 2.90 -5.24
CA LEU A 504 22.21 2.07 -6.19
C LEU A 504 21.65 0.88 -5.41
N LYS A 505 20.33 0.66 -5.49
CA LYS A 505 19.66 -0.50 -4.93
C LYS A 505 18.77 -1.14 -5.99
N GLY A 506 18.75 -2.45 -6.04
CA GLY A 506 18.01 -3.21 -7.04
C GLY A 506 17.68 -4.62 -6.59
N LYS A 507 16.79 -5.28 -7.32
CA LYS A 507 16.49 -6.70 -7.17
C LYS A 507 16.46 -7.39 -8.52
N PHE A 508 16.75 -8.68 -8.55
CA PHE A 508 16.55 -9.49 -9.75
C PHE A 508 16.26 -10.94 -9.41
N LEU A 509 15.61 -11.62 -10.35
CA LEU A 509 15.40 -13.06 -10.31
C LEU A 509 15.66 -13.63 -11.70
N LEU A 510 16.41 -14.73 -11.76
CA LEU A 510 16.68 -15.45 -13.01
C LEU A 510 15.64 -16.55 -13.18
N HIS A 511 14.79 -16.43 -14.20
CA HIS A 511 13.76 -17.41 -14.50
C HIS A 511 14.24 -18.50 -15.46
N ALA A 512 15.10 -18.17 -16.43
CA ALA A 512 15.60 -19.13 -17.42
C ALA A 512 16.85 -19.87 -16.91
N PRO A 513 17.13 -21.10 -17.41
CA PRO A 513 18.45 -21.69 -17.33
C PRO A 513 19.49 -20.80 -18.02
N PHE A 514 20.62 -20.57 -17.35
CA PHE A 514 21.72 -19.76 -17.85
C PHE A 514 23.06 -20.49 -17.72
N SER A 515 23.97 -20.23 -18.65
CA SER A 515 25.34 -20.76 -18.61
C SER A 515 26.33 -19.79 -17.96
N LYS A 516 26.02 -18.49 -17.94
CA LYS A 516 26.91 -17.46 -17.40
C LYS A 516 26.14 -16.27 -16.85
N ALA A 517 26.63 -15.68 -15.77
CA ALA A 517 26.07 -14.47 -15.15
C ALA A 517 27.21 -13.56 -14.66
N VAL A 518 27.24 -12.31 -15.14
CA VAL A 518 28.28 -11.32 -14.81
C VAL A 518 27.59 -10.02 -14.40
N ILE A 519 27.99 -9.47 -13.26
CA ILE A 519 27.48 -8.20 -12.75
C ILE A 519 28.51 -7.10 -12.94
N PHE A 520 28.09 -5.92 -13.36
CA PHE A 520 29.00 -4.80 -13.61
C PHE A 520 28.35 -3.44 -13.44
N VAL A 521 29.15 -2.42 -13.12
CA VAL A 521 28.71 -1.03 -12.93
C VAL A 521 29.13 -0.19 -14.13
N GLU A 522 28.18 0.45 -14.81
CA GLU A 522 28.37 1.20 -16.07
C GLU A 522 27.56 2.50 -16.07
N GLY A 523 27.52 3.25 -17.19
CA GLY A 523 26.53 4.30 -17.40
C GLY A 523 27.07 5.62 -17.95
N PRO A 524 27.97 6.34 -17.24
CA PRO A 524 28.38 7.67 -17.65
C PRO A 524 29.05 7.65 -19.04
N PRO A 525 28.96 8.74 -19.82
CA PRO A 525 29.68 8.89 -21.09
C PRO A 525 31.17 8.49 -21.01
N ALA A 526 31.73 8.12 -22.16
CA ALA A 526 33.15 7.80 -22.29
C ALA A 526 34.03 8.94 -21.74
N GLY A 527 35.12 8.58 -21.05
CA GLY A 527 36.05 9.52 -20.42
C GLY A 527 35.72 9.94 -18.98
N ILE A 528 34.52 9.62 -18.46
CA ILE A 528 34.16 9.86 -17.05
C ILE A 528 34.48 8.61 -16.24
N ASP A 529 35.18 8.73 -15.12
CA ASP A 529 35.53 7.59 -14.27
C ASP A 529 34.36 7.22 -13.35
N ILE A 530 34.23 5.91 -13.05
CA ILE A 530 33.24 5.40 -12.08
C ILE A 530 33.99 4.96 -10.82
N LEU A 531 33.58 5.48 -9.68
CA LEU A 531 34.06 5.08 -8.37
C LEU A 531 32.99 4.22 -7.72
N VAL A 532 33.39 3.08 -7.15
CA VAL A 532 32.51 2.12 -6.48
C VAL A 532 33.05 1.85 -5.08
N ASP A 533 32.24 2.14 -4.08
CA ASP A 533 32.49 1.82 -2.69
C ASP A 533 31.48 0.78 -2.22
N GLY A 534 31.89 -0.48 -2.31
CA GLY A 534 31.01 -1.60 -2.00
C GLY A 534 30.09 -1.98 -3.15
N LEU A 535 30.04 -3.28 -3.45
CA LEU A 535 28.92 -3.88 -4.18
C LEU A 535 28.54 -5.18 -3.50
N VAL A 536 27.40 -5.15 -2.82
CA VAL A 536 26.86 -6.27 -2.04
C VAL A 536 25.72 -6.90 -2.82
N LEU A 537 25.76 -8.22 -2.94
CA LEU A 537 24.71 -9.04 -3.55
C LEU A 537 24.36 -10.17 -2.60
N SER A 538 23.09 -10.34 -2.27
CA SER A 538 22.60 -11.39 -1.37
C SER A 538 21.25 -11.93 -1.84
N PRO A 539 20.87 -13.16 -1.46
CA PRO A 539 19.48 -13.60 -1.61
C PRO A 539 18.57 -12.61 -0.88
N ALA A 540 17.57 -12.09 -1.59
CA ALA A 540 16.58 -11.19 -1.01
C ALA A 540 15.71 -11.97 -0.01
N ARG A 541 15.44 -11.36 1.13
CA ARG A 541 14.48 -11.93 2.09
C ARG A 541 13.08 -11.76 1.53
N LYS A 542 12.30 -12.84 1.51
CA LYS A 542 10.86 -12.76 1.22
C LYS A 542 10.20 -11.96 2.33
N LEU A 543 9.72 -10.75 2.01
CA LEU A 543 8.91 -9.95 2.92
C LEU A 543 7.57 -10.67 3.11
N HIS A 544 7.09 -10.75 4.35
CA HIS A 544 5.75 -11.24 4.60
C HIS A 544 4.72 -10.28 4.02
N ALA A 545 3.62 -10.84 3.50
CA ALA A 545 2.42 -10.13 3.12
C ALA A 545 2.05 -9.09 4.18
N ALA A 546 1.88 -7.83 3.77
CA ALA A 546 1.50 -6.77 4.69
C ALA A 546 0.08 -7.05 5.20
N PRO A 547 -0.18 -6.98 6.52
CA PRO A 547 -1.52 -7.24 7.04
C PRO A 547 -2.53 -6.23 6.47
N ARG A 548 -3.80 -6.64 6.41
CA ARG A 548 -4.88 -5.75 5.98
C ARG A 548 -4.96 -4.53 6.91
N PRO A 549 -4.92 -3.30 6.37
CA PRO A 549 -5.05 -2.11 7.18
C PRO A 549 -6.42 -2.03 7.85
N ARG A 550 -6.46 -1.66 9.13
CA ARG A 550 -7.72 -1.42 9.85
C ARG A 550 -8.29 -0.08 9.41
N ILE A 551 -9.52 -0.09 8.87
CA ILE A 551 -10.26 1.12 8.50
C ILE A 551 -11.27 1.42 9.61
N GLU A 552 -11.11 2.54 10.31
CA GLU A 552 -11.95 2.94 11.44
C GLU A 552 -13.28 3.57 10.98
N ASN A 553 -14.41 3.10 11.53
CA ASN A 553 -15.77 3.67 11.49
C ASN A 553 -15.97 4.90 10.57
N VAL A 554 -16.03 4.64 9.26
CA VAL A 554 -16.21 5.68 8.23
C VAL A 554 -17.69 6.07 8.16
N SER A 555 -17.97 7.38 8.23
CA SER A 555 -19.31 7.90 8.01
C SER A 555 -19.52 8.19 6.52
N TYR A 556 -20.23 7.30 5.82
CA TYR A 556 -20.60 7.48 4.43
C TYR A 556 -21.75 8.49 4.29
N GLY A 557 -21.78 9.24 3.19
CA GLY A 557 -22.82 10.23 2.90
C GLY A 557 -22.72 11.56 3.66
N ALA A 558 -21.79 11.70 4.60
CA ALA A 558 -21.52 12.96 5.30
C ALA A 558 -20.46 13.79 4.57
N ASN A 559 -20.76 15.08 4.31
CA ASN A 559 -19.80 15.99 3.69
C ASN A 559 -18.75 16.42 4.73
N VAL A 560 -17.47 16.25 4.41
CA VAL A 560 -16.36 16.71 5.24
C VAL A 560 -16.28 18.24 5.27
N ILE A 561 -16.59 18.90 4.15
CA ILE A 561 -16.61 20.36 4.04
C ILE A 561 -17.85 20.91 4.76
N HIS A 562 -17.63 21.76 5.76
CA HIS A 562 -18.71 22.42 6.49
C HIS A 562 -19.23 23.62 5.71
N ASN A 563 -20.53 23.93 5.82
CA ASN A 563 -21.14 25.11 5.18
C ASN A 563 -20.78 25.22 3.67
N SER A 564 -20.78 24.09 2.95
CA SER A 564 -20.45 24.00 1.51
C SER A 564 -21.49 24.65 0.60
N ALA A 565 -22.73 24.80 1.08
CA ALA A 565 -23.79 25.55 0.41
C ALA A 565 -23.79 27.06 0.74
N PHE A 566 -22.86 27.51 1.59
CA PHE A 566 -22.70 28.91 2.04
C PHE A 566 -23.96 29.54 2.65
N SER A 567 -24.85 28.72 3.24
CA SER A 567 -26.08 29.20 3.88
C SER A 567 -25.82 30.04 5.14
N HIS A 568 -24.62 29.92 5.71
CA HIS A 568 -24.17 30.67 6.89
C HIS A 568 -23.01 31.61 6.56
N GLY A 569 -23.01 32.21 5.36
CA GLY A 569 -21.96 33.12 4.90
C GLY A 569 -20.60 32.43 4.85
N LEU A 570 -19.54 33.12 5.32
CA LEU A 570 -18.17 32.58 5.38
C LEU A 570 -17.89 31.70 6.61
N SER A 571 -18.91 31.30 7.40
CA SER A 571 -18.69 30.49 8.60
C SER A 571 -17.94 29.19 8.27
N GLY A 572 -16.80 28.98 8.94
CA GLY A 572 -15.87 27.86 8.71
C GLY A 572 -14.85 28.09 7.60
N TRP A 573 -15.05 29.05 6.70
CA TRP A 573 -14.14 29.35 5.59
C TRP A 573 -13.08 30.39 5.99
N SER A 574 -11.83 30.16 5.56
CA SER A 574 -10.73 31.10 5.78
C SER A 574 -9.96 31.35 4.47
N PRO A 575 -9.37 32.54 4.28
CA PRO A 575 -8.45 32.75 3.18
C PRO A 575 -7.17 31.95 3.41
N MET A 576 -6.73 31.22 2.39
CA MET A 576 -5.35 30.76 2.28
C MET A 576 -4.52 31.95 1.79
N GLY A 577 -3.66 32.49 2.65
CA GLY A 577 -2.87 33.69 2.35
C GLY A 577 -3.65 35.00 2.54
N SER A 578 -3.18 36.08 1.91
CA SER A 578 -3.70 37.45 2.08
C SER A 578 -4.90 37.80 1.18
N CYS A 579 -5.50 36.82 0.50
CA CYS A 579 -6.65 37.07 -0.38
C CYS A 579 -7.93 37.44 0.40
N ARG A 580 -8.86 38.12 -0.27
CA ARG A 580 -10.16 38.53 0.32
C ARG A 580 -11.28 37.60 -0.14
N LEU A 581 -11.98 37.00 0.81
CA LEU A 581 -13.15 36.16 0.57
C LEU A 581 -14.46 36.95 0.76
N SER A 582 -15.45 36.69 -0.09
CA SER A 582 -16.81 37.24 0.03
C SER A 582 -17.84 36.26 -0.54
N ILE A 583 -19.07 36.28 -0.03
CA ILE A 583 -20.16 35.45 -0.55
C ILE A 583 -21.01 36.24 -1.54
N HIS A 584 -21.35 35.59 -2.65
CA HIS A 584 -22.19 36.12 -3.70
C HIS A 584 -23.21 35.06 -4.13
N THR A 585 -24.21 35.45 -4.90
CA THR A 585 -25.23 34.56 -5.44
C THR A 585 -25.35 34.74 -6.95
N GLU A 586 -25.68 33.65 -7.64
CA GLU A 586 -25.92 33.65 -9.08
C GLU A 586 -27.39 33.31 -9.39
N SER A 587 -27.88 33.77 -10.54
CA SER A 587 -29.29 33.62 -10.91
C SER A 587 -29.68 32.16 -11.21
N PRO A 588 -30.89 31.70 -10.83
CA PRO A 588 -31.36 30.33 -11.06
C PRO A 588 -31.37 29.89 -12.54
N HIS A 589 -31.52 30.82 -13.49
CA HIS A 589 -31.54 30.52 -14.93
C HIS A 589 -30.18 30.00 -15.42
N MET A 590 -29.07 30.57 -14.95
CA MET A 590 -27.72 30.11 -15.29
C MET A 590 -27.42 28.72 -14.69
N LEU A 591 -27.90 28.46 -13.47
CA LEU A 591 -27.75 27.16 -12.80
C LEU A 591 -28.50 26.03 -13.51
N SER A 592 -29.64 26.34 -14.14
CA SER A 592 -30.44 25.35 -14.88
C SER A 592 -29.75 24.82 -16.14
N ALA A 593 -28.88 25.63 -16.76
CA ALA A 593 -28.06 25.22 -17.90
C ALA A 593 -26.89 24.30 -17.50
N ILE A 594 -26.41 24.45 -16.27
CA ILE A 594 -25.26 23.72 -15.68
C ILE A 594 -25.69 22.36 -15.12
N LEU A 595 -26.87 22.29 -14.51
CA LEU A 595 -27.36 21.14 -13.77
C LEU A 595 -28.15 20.17 -14.68
N LYS A 596 -27.46 19.32 -15.44
CA LYS A 596 -28.11 18.16 -16.11
C LYS A 596 -28.37 16.99 -15.16
N ASP A 597 -27.54 16.83 -14.12
CA ASP A 597 -27.67 15.78 -13.11
C ASP A 597 -28.73 16.13 -12.03
N PRO A 598 -29.77 15.29 -11.85
CA PRO A 598 -30.77 15.44 -10.78
C PRO A 598 -30.17 15.47 -9.36
N SER A 599 -29.04 14.82 -9.12
CA SER A 599 -28.40 14.74 -7.80
C SER A 599 -27.72 16.06 -7.38
N ALA A 600 -27.10 16.74 -8.36
CA ALA A 600 -26.49 18.05 -8.19
C ALA A 600 -27.54 19.17 -7.97
N LYS A 601 -28.75 19.01 -8.53
CA LYS A 601 -29.88 19.95 -8.33
C LYS A 601 -30.31 20.10 -6.88
N GLN A 602 -30.13 19.08 -6.03
CA GLN A 602 -30.49 19.16 -4.61
C GLN A 602 -29.50 19.99 -3.77
N HIS A 603 -28.26 20.19 -4.24
CA HIS A 603 -27.17 20.71 -3.41
C HIS A 603 -26.62 22.08 -3.85
N ILE A 604 -26.93 22.52 -5.08
CA ILE A 604 -26.45 23.81 -5.61
C ILE A 604 -27.56 24.88 -5.46
N ARG A 605 -27.37 25.81 -4.52
CA ARG A 605 -28.29 26.93 -4.25
C ARG A 605 -27.94 28.21 -5.01
N GLY A 606 -26.85 28.22 -5.79
CA GLY A 606 -26.35 29.40 -6.50
C GLY A 606 -25.46 30.33 -5.68
N SER A 607 -25.31 30.08 -4.37
CA SER A 607 -24.34 30.82 -3.54
C SER A 607 -22.93 30.32 -3.81
N TYR A 608 -21.97 31.24 -3.94
CA TYR A 608 -20.56 30.94 -4.17
C TYR A 608 -19.64 31.85 -3.36
N ILE A 609 -18.44 31.38 -3.10
CA ILE A 609 -17.36 32.18 -2.51
C ILE A 609 -16.52 32.80 -3.62
N LEU A 610 -16.29 34.12 -3.54
CA LEU A 610 -15.42 34.89 -4.41
C LEU A 610 -14.13 35.22 -3.65
N ALA A 611 -13.01 34.76 -4.18
CA ALA A 611 -11.66 35.12 -3.74
C ALA A 611 -11.07 36.18 -4.69
N THR A 612 -10.77 37.35 -4.12
CA THR A 612 -10.19 38.51 -4.82
C THR A 612 -8.86 38.92 -4.15
N ASN A 613 -8.14 39.88 -4.75
CA ASN A 613 -6.83 40.35 -4.24
C ASN A 613 -5.82 39.22 -4.02
N ARG A 614 -5.85 38.20 -4.89
CA ARG A 614 -4.92 37.08 -4.84
C ARG A 614 -3.56 37.55 -5.39
N THR A 615 -2.50 37.46 -4.59
CA THR A 615 -1.13 37.85 -5.02
C THR A 615 -0.27 36.66 -5.39
N ASP A 616 -0.78 35.44 -5.25
CA ASP A 616 -0.10 34.20 -5.59
C ASP A 616 -1.12 33.11 -6.00
N VAL A 617 -0.67 32.10 -6.73
CA VAL A 617 -1.52 31.05 -7.31
C VAL A 617 -2.18 30.18 -6.25
N TRP A 618 -1.51 29.96 -5.12
CA TRP A 618 -1.98 29.10 -4.02
C TRP A 618 -3.05 29.75 -3.12
N MET A 619 -3.31 31.04 -3.30
CA MET A 619 -4.27 31.76 -2.49
C MET A 619 -5.71 31.45 -2.91
N GLY A 620 -6.60 31.25 -1.96
CA GLY A 620 -8.03 30.99 -2.22
C GLY A 620 -8.78 30.52 -0.98
N PRO A 621 -10.04 30.07 -1.12
CA PRO A 621 -10.85 29.65 0.03
C PRO A 621 -10.37 28.31 0.61
N SER A 622 -10.31 28.21 1.95
CA SER A 622 -9.82 27.03 2.65
C SER A 622 -10.65 26.62 3.88
N GLN A 623 -10.53 25.34 4.26
CA GLN A 623 -11.07 24.74 5.49
C GLN A 623 -10.11 23.71 6.11
N LEU A 624 -9.96 23.76 7.44
CA LEU A 624 -9.28 22.73 8.21
C LEU A 624 -10.18 21.49 8.36
N ILE A 625 -9.68 20.31 7.99
CA ILE A 625 -10.48 19.07 7.93
C ILE A 625 -9.82 17.86 8.62
N THR A 626 -8.71 18.05 9.35
CA THR A 626 -7.90 16.99 9.95
C THR A 626 -8.71 15.89 10.65
N ASP A 627 -9.59 16.25 11.58
CA ASP A 627 -10.28 15.29 12.47
C ASP A 627 -11.41 14.50 11.77
N LYS A 628 -11.74 14.89 10.54
CA LYS A 628 -12.83 14.31 9.75
C LYS A 628 -12.36 13.23 8.77
N LEU A 629 -11.04 13.05 8.64
CA LEU A 629 -10.46 12.09 7.71
C LEU A 629 -10.08 10.79 8.43
N ARG A 630 -10.06 9.69 7.68
CA ARG A 630 -9.69 8.34 8.12
C ARG A 630 -8.63 7.78 7.19
N LEU A 631 -7.67 7.06 7.76
CA LEU A 631 -6.61 6.42 6.98
C LEU A 631 -7.16 5.33 6.08
N HIS A 632 -6.47 5.15 4.95
CA HIS A 632 -6.76 4.17 3.90
C HIS A 632 -8.16 4.29 3.28
N THR A 633 -8.94 5.30 3.68
CA THR A 633 -10.25 5.62 3.11
C THR A 633 -10.05 6.52 1.91
N THR A 634 -10.68 6.16 0.77
CA THR A 634 -10.69 7.03 -0.41
C THR A 634 -11.77 8.06 -0.25
N TYR A 635 -11.43 9.32 -0.52
CA TYR A 635 -12.34 10.44 -0.52
C TYR A 635 -12.48 10.96 -1.94
N ARG A 636 -13.72 11.18 -2.36
CA ARG A 636 -14.05 11.91 -3.59
C ARG A 636 -14.19 13.39 -3.30
N VAL A 637 -13.75 14.20 -4.24
CA VAL A 637 -13.76 15.66 -4.22
C VAL A 637 -14.62 16.14 -5.37
N SER A 638 -15.46 17.16 -5.10
CA SER A 638 -16.15 17.88 -6.16
C SER A 638 -16.29 19.36 -5.82
N ALA A 639 -16.19 20.22 -6.82
CA ALA A 639 -16.47 21.64 -6.70
C ALA A 639 -16.86 22.21 -8.06
N TRP A 640 -17.60 23.30 -8.09
CA TRP A 640 -17.81 24.09 -9.29
C TRP A 640 -16.94 25.34 -9.22
N VAL A 641 -16.21 25.64 -10.29
CA VAL A 641 -15.25 26.75 -10.32
C VAL A 641 -15.43 27.63 -11.56
N ARG A 642 -15.10 28.92 -11.41
CA ARG A 642 -15.05 29.92 -12.49
C ARG A 642 -13.94 30.92 -12.17
N ALA A 643 -13.13 31.30 -13.16
CA ALA A 643 -11.89 32.06 -12.95
C ALA A 643 -11.81 33.29 -13.87
N GLY A 644 -11.55 34.46 -13.29
CA GLY A 644 -11.50 35.74 -14.02
C GLY A 644 -12.86 36.43 -14.13
N SER A 645 -12.89 37.60 -14.79
CA SER A 645 -14.05 38.49 -14.87
C SER A 645 -14.77 38.48 -16.24
N GLY A 646 -14.42 37.53 -17.12
CA GLY A 646 -14.95 37.33 -18.48
C GLY A 646 -13.85 37.50 -19.57
N GLY A 647 -13.90 36.70 -20.64
CA GLY A 647 -12.95 36.74 -21.78
C GLY A 647 -12.09 35.48 -21.99
N HIS A 648 -11.29 35.45 -23.07
CA HIS A 648 -10.60 34.25 -23.63
C HIS A 648 -9.52 33.55 -22.75
N GLY A 649 -9.31 33.95 -21.51
CA GLY A 649 -8.30 33.34 -20.64
C GLY A 649 -8.82 32.08 -19.94
N ARG A 650 -8.29 30.90 -20.30
CA ARG A 650 -8.47 29.66 -19.51
C ARG A 650 -7.36 29.55 -18.46
N TYR A 651 -7.73 29.24 -17.23
CA TYR A 651 -6.83 29.16 -16.09
C TYR A 651 -6.92 27.79 -15.43
N HIS A 652 -5.79 27.23 -15.03
CA HIS A 652 -5.78 26.02 -14.19
C HIS A 652 -6.35 26.35 -12.81
N VAL A 653 -7.30 25.54 -12.35
CA VAL A 653 -7.92 25.61 -11.03
C VAL A 653 -7.86 24.23 -10.39
N ASN A 654 -7.39 24.17 -9.15
CA ASN A 654 -7.12 22.92 -8.45
C ASN A 654 -7.77 22.93 -7.07
N VAL A 655 -8.35 21.80 -6.66
CA VAL A 655 -8.58 21.50 -5.25
C VAL A 655 -7.32 20.83 -4.71
N CYS A 656 -6.83 21.31 -3.58
CA CYS A 656 -5.60 20.84 -2.98
C CYS A 656 -5.79 20.56 -1.49
N LEU A 657 -5.05 19.56 -1.00
CA LEU A 657 -4.91 19.31 0.43
C LEU A 657 -3.47 19.63 0.84
N ALA A 658 -3.33 20.54 1.81
CA ALA A 658 -2.08 20.73 2.53
C ALA A 658 -2.07 19.75 3.71
N VAL A 659 -1.34 18.65 3.57
CA VAL A 659 -1.16 17.58 4.55
C VAL A 659 0.23 17.74 5.17
N ASP A 660 0.33 18.22 6.40
CA ASP A 660 1.61 18.44 7.09
C ASP A 660 2.63 19.23 6.26
N HIS A 661 2.15 20.27 5.56
CA HIS A 661 2.92 21.11 4.62
C HIS A 661 3.33 20.44 3.30
N GLN A 662 2.94 19.18 3.09
CA GLN A 662 3.02 18.52 1.79
C GLN A 662 1.73 18.71 1.01
N TRP A 663 1.88 18.78 -0.30
CA TRP A 663 0.78 18.99 -1.23
C TRP A 663 0.23 17.66 -1.73
N VAL A 664 -1.09 17.48 -1.67
CA VAL A 664 -1.81 16.36 -2.28
C VAL A 664 -2.86 16.91 -3.24
N ASN A 665 -2.86 16.41 -4.47
CA ASN A 665 -3.85 16.77 -5.49
C ASN A 665 -5.24 16.25 -5.07
N GLY A 666 -6.25 17.12 -5.10
CA GLY A 666 -7.65 16.76 -4.88
C GLY A 666 -8.50 16.79 -6.15
N GLY A 667 -7.94 17.15 -7.30
CA GLY A 667 -8.66 17.32 -8.57
C GLY A 667 -8.38 18.66 -9.23
N GLN A 668 -8.47 18.72 -10.55
CA GLN A 668 -8.15 19.93 -11.32
C GLN A 668 -8.96 20.09 -12.60
N VAL A 669 -9.10 21.34 -13.04
CA VAL A 669 -9.79 21.70 -14.29
C VAL A 669 -9.23 22.99 -14.86
N GLU A 670 -9.33 23.19 -16.18
CA GLU A 670 -9.17 24.50 -16.80
C GLU A 670 -10.51 25.23 -16.80
N ALA A 671 -10.55 26.42 -16.21
CA ALA A 671 -11.76 27.23 -16.11
C ALA A 671 -11.50 28.66 -16.61
N ASP A 672 -12.51 29.26 -17.22
CA ASP A 672 -12.51 30.66 -17.66
C ASP A 672 -13.53 31.49 -16.88
N GLY A 673 -13.68 32.74 -17.32
CA GLY A 673 -14.58 33.71 -16.72
C GLY A 673 -15.99 33.67 -17.27
N ASP A 674 -16.34 32.76 -18.17
CA ASP A 674 -17.59 32.81 -18.94
C ASP A 674 -18.65 31.82 -18.42
N GLN A 675 -18.23 30.63 -17.97
CA GLN A 675 -19.12 29.58 -17.44
C GLN A 675 -18.56 28.88 -16.21
N TRP A 676 -19.38 28.02 -15.58
CA TRP A 676 -18.93 27.17 -14.47
C TRP A 676 -18.42 25.83 -14.98
N TYR A 677 -17.31 25.41 -14.38
CA TYR A 677 -16.65 24.15 -14.68
C TYR A 677 -16.72 23.24 -13.46
N GLU A 678 -17.11 21.98 -13.69
CA GLU A 678 -17.10 20.96 -12.65
C GLU A 678 -15.68 20.42 -12.48
N LEU A 679 -15.14 20.54 -11.27
CA LEU A 679 -13.89 19.95 -10.84
C LEU A 679 -14.23 18.70 -10.03
N LYS A 680 -13.64 17.56 -10.42
CA LYS A 680 -13.69 16.29 -9.68
C LYS A 680 -12.28 15.82 -9.38
N GLY A 681 -12.14 14.99 -8.36
CA GLY A 681 -10.89 14.29 -8.09
C GLY A 681 -11.00 13.41 -6.86
N ALA A 682 -9.89 12.81 -6.46
CA ALA A 682 -9.86 11.86 -5.38
C ALA A 682 -8.53 11.90 -4.63
N PHE A 683 -8.57 11.52 -3.35
CA PHE A 683 -7.37 11.33 -2.55
C PHE A 683 -7.58 10.23 -1.51
N LYS A 684 -6.47 9.73 -0.97
CA LYS A 684 -6.40 8.80 0.17
C LYS A 684 -5.22 9.20 1.03
N LEU A 685 -5.36 9.04 2.35
CA LEU A 685 -4.26 9.26 3.28
C LEU A 685 -3.76 7.92 3.80
N GLU A 686 -2.46 7.67 3.69
CA GLU A 686 -1.84 6.41 4.14
C GLU A 686 -1.15 6.54 5.50
N LYS A 687 -0.82 7.77 5.90
CA LYS A 687 -0.16 8.09 7.17
C LYS A 687 -0.98 9.11 7.93
N LYS A 688 -1.02 8.99 9.26
CA LYS A 688 -1.78 9.88 10.13
C LYS A 688 -1.23 11.30 10.00
N PRO A 689 -2.03 12.26 9.48
CA PRO A 689 -1.57 13.63 9.36
C PRO A 689 -1.70 14.36 10.69
N SER A 690 -0.81 15.30 10.97
CA SER A 690 -0.97 16.25 12.08
C SER A 690 -1.95 17.37 11.75
N LYS A 691 -2.00 17.78 10.47
CA LYS A 691 -2.87 18.85 9.98
C LYS A 691 -3.22 18.63 8.52
N VAL A 692 -4.52 18.72 8.20
CA VAL A 692 -5.01 18.71 6.81
C VAL A 692 -5.89 19.92 6.55
N THR A 693 -5.49 20.76 5.60
CA THR A 693 -6.28 21.90 5.13
C THR A 693 -6.67 21.68 3.67
N ALA A 694 -7.97 21.66 3.39
CA ALA A 694 -8.49 21.63 2.02
C ALA A 694 -8.68 23.06 1.51
N TYR A 695 -8.22 23.35 0.29
CA TYR A 695 -8.33 24.68 -0.30
C TYR A 695 -8.42 24.62 -1.81
N VAL A 696 -8.94 25.68 -2.43
CA VAL A 696 -8.99 25.84 -3.88
C VAL A 696 -7.99 26.91 -4.31
N GLN A 697 -7.17 26.59 -5.29
CA GLN A 697 -6.11 27.45 -5.81
C GLN A 697 -6.13 27.47 -7.35
N GLY A 698 -5.22 28.24 -7.96
CA GLY A 698 -4.92 28.06 -9.38
C GLY A 698 -4.65 29.33 -10.15
N PRO A 699 -5.67 30.17 -10.46
CA PRO A 699 -5.49 31.22 -11.44
C PRO A 699 -4.33 32.17 -11.05
N PRO A 700 -3.62 32.78 -12.02
CA PRO A 700 -2.51 33.68 -11.73
C PRO A 700 -2.87 34.80 -10.74
N PRO A 701 -1.86 35.43 -10.10
CA PRO A 701 -2.06 36.62 -9.29
C PRO A 701 -2.92 37.68 -10.02
N GLY A 702 -3.85 38.30 -9.30
CA GLY A 702 -4.79 39.28 -9.84
C GLY A 702 -6.03 38.71 -10.53
N VAL A 703 -6.10 37.39 -10.76
CA VAL A 703 -7.29 36.74 -11.33
C VAL A 703 -8.23 36.27 -10.20
N ASP A 704 -9.48 36.72 -10.26
CA ASP A 704 -10.52 36.33 -9.31
C ASP A 704 -10.89 34.84 -9.44
N LEU A 705 -11.15 34.19 -8.31
CA LEU A 705 -11.55 32.78 -8.26
C LEU A 705 -12.93 32.67 -7.59
N ARG A 706 -13.87 32.01 -8.26
CA ARG A 706 -15.20 31.68 -7.73
C ARG A 706 -15.29 30.19 -7.49
N VAL A 707 -15.82 29.80 -6.32
CA VAL A 707 -16.01 28.40 -5.94
C VAL A 707 -17.42 28.19 -5.39
N MET A 708 -18.10 27.18 -5.91
CA MET A 708 -19.46 26.81 -5.53
C MET A 708 -19.52 25.32 -5.20
N GLY A 709 -20.30 24.95 -4.19
CA GLY A 709 -20.57 23.55 -3.87
C GLY A 709 -19.32 22.70 -3.68
N PHE A 710 -18.31 23.20 -2.93
CA PHE A 710 -17.12 22.42 -2.64
C PHE A 710 -17.45 21.33 -1.61
N GLN A 711 -17.34 20.06 -2.01
CA GLN A 711 -17.71 18.90 -1.23
C GLN A 711 -16.60 17.85 -1.23
N ILE A 712 -16.47 17.16 -0.10
CA ILE A 712 -15.58 16.00 0.06
C ILE A 712 -16.37 14.90 0.78
N TYR A 713 -16.43 13.70 0.19
CA TYR A 713 -17.15 12.56 0.75
C TYR A 713 -16.28 11.31 0.77
N ALA A 714 -16.40 10.52 1.83
CA ALA A 714 -15.85 9.16 1.83
C ALA A 714 -16.59 8.30 0.80
N VAL A 715 -15.86 7.46 0.07
CA VAL A 715 -16.39 6.62 -1.02
C VAL A 715 -16.95 5.33 -0.45
N ASP A 716 -18.27 5.12 -0.59
CA ASP A 716 -18.94 3.87 -0.22
C ASP A 716 -18.87 2.86 -1.37
N ARG A 717 -17.79 2.06 -1.36
CA ARG A 717 -17.56 1.04 -2.40
C ARG A 717 -18.59 -0.07 -2.33
N LYS A 718 -19.09 -0.42 -1.14
CA LYS A 718 -20.03 -1.52 -0.97
C LYS A 718 -21.35 -1.19 -1.65
N ALA A 719 -21.92 -0.03 -1.34
CA ALA A 719 -23.14 0.44 -1.99
C ALA A 719 -22.95 0.58 -3.51
N ARG A 720 -21.78 1.07 -3.95
CA ARG A 720 -21.47 1.14 -5.38
C ARG A 720 -21.40 -0.24 -6.04
N PHE A 721 -20.80 -1.24 -5.41
CA PHE A 721 -20.70 -2.59 -5.95
C PHE A 721 -22.06 -3.30 -6.05
N GLU A 722 -22.96 -3.08 -5.10
CA GLU A 722 -24.34 -3.57 -5.17
C GLU A 722 -25.04 -3.01 -6.42
N TYR A 723 -24.94 -1.70 -6.65
CA TYR A 723 -25.44 -1.06 -7.87
C TYR A 723 -24.80 -1.61 -9.15
N LEU A 724 -23.47 -1.78 -9.17
CA LEU A 724 -22.76 -2.28 -10.36
C LEU A 724 -23.10 -3.74 -10.68
N LYS A 725 -23.42 -4.58 -9.69
CA LYS A 725 -23.88 -5.95 -9.91
C LYS A 725 -25.22 -5.97 -10.65
N GLU A 726 -26.16 -5.11 -10.27
CA GLU A 726 -27.43 -4.95 -10.99
C GLU A 726 -27.23 -4.44 -12.41
N LYS A 727 -26.36 -3.43 -12.60
CA LYS A 727 -26.01 -2.92 -13.93
C LYS A 727 -25.37 -4.01 -14.80
N THR A 728 -24.46 -4.79 -14.21
CA THR A 728 -23.77 -5.91 -14.86
C THR A 728 -24.75 -6.99 -15.33
N ASP A 729 -25.73 -7.39 -14.51
CA ASP A 729 -26.75 -8.37 -14.90
C ASP A 729 -27.58 -7.89 -16.10
N LYS A 730 -27.90 -6.60 -16.15
CA LYS A 730 -28.63 -6.01 -17.29
C LYS A 730 -27.78 -5.95 -18.56
N VAL A 731 -26.52 -5.55 -18.43
CA VAL A 731 -25.64 -5.27 -19.57
C VAL A 731 -25.01 -6.54 -20.13
N ARG A 732 -24.51 -7.43 -19.25
CA ARG A 732 -23.61 -8.54 -19.60
C ARG A 732 -24.27 -9.91 -19.62
N LYS A 733 -25.54 -10.01 -19.23
CA LYS A 733 -26.31 -11.26 -19.31
C LYS A 733 -27.53 -11.16 -20.22
N ARG A 734 -27.97 -12.30 -20.73
CA ARG A 734 -29.23 -12.48 -21.49
C ARG A 734 -30.08 -13.59 -20.92
N ASP A 735 -31.39 -13.48 -21.14
CA ASP A 735 -32.32 -14.57 -20.87
C ASP A 735 -32.14 -15.63 -21.97
N VAL A 736 -32.01 -16.89 -21.56
CA VAL A 736 -31.77 -18.01 -22.46
C VAL A 736 -32.84 -19.06 -22.24
N ILE A 737 -33.42 -19.54 -23.34
CA ILE A 737 -34.38 -20.65 -23.37
C ILE A 737 -33.72 -21.79 -24.12
N LEU A 738 -33.31 -22.84 -23.40
CA LEU A 738 -32.85 -24.08 -24.00
C LEU A 738 -34.04 -24.96 -24.34
N LYS A 739 -34.15 -25.37 -25.60
CA LYS A 739 -35.14 -26.31 -26.10
C LYS A 739 -34.47 -27.63 -26.46
N PHE A 740 -34.93 -28.71 -25.86
CA PHE A 740 -34.39 -30.03 -26.13
C PHE A 740 -35.24 -30.77 -27.17
N GLN A 741 -34.61 -31.32 -28.20
CA GLN A 741 -35.25 -32.10 -29.26
C GLN A 741 -34.45 -33.38 -29.52
N GLY A 742 -35.09 -34.42 -30.06
CA GLY A 742 -34.47 -35.74 -30.25
C GLY A 742 -35.30 -36.87 -29.67
N SER A 743 -34.86 -38.12 -29.86
CA SER A 743 -35.59 -39.31 -29.38
C SER A 743 -35.71 -39.36 -27.85
N ASP A 744 -34.75 -38.77 -27.13
CA ASP A 744 -34.70 -38.78 -25.67
C ASP A 744 -35.32 -37.54 -25.01
N ALA A 745 -35.74 -36.53 -25.80
CA ALA A 745 -36.27 -35.27 -25.28
C ALA A 745 -37.54 -35.45 -24.44
N ALA A 746 -38.39 -36.42 -24.79
CA ALA A 746 -39.63 -36.72 -24.05
C ALA A 746 -39.37 -37.22 -22.61
N ASN A 747 -38.18 -37.75 -22.34
CA ASN A 747 -37.80 -38.31 -21.04
C ASN A 747 -37.13 -37.30 -20.10
N LEU A 748 -36.92 -36.06 -20.56
CA LEU A 748 -36.18 -35.06 -19.79
C LEU A 748 -37.02 -34.25 -18.81
N PHE A 749 -38.35 -34.34 -18.85
CA PHE A 749 -39.20 -33.61 -17.92
C PHE A 749 -38.81 -33.89 -16.46
N GLY A 750 -38.54 -32.84 -15.69
CA GLY A 750 -38.09 -32.95 -14.29
C GLY A 750 -36.64 -33.39 -14.10
N SER A 751 -35.89 -33.66 -15.19
CA SER A 751 -34.47 -33.97 -15.12
C SER A 751 -33.65 -32.73 -14.75
N SER A 752 -32.69 -32.93 -13.85
CA SER A 752 -31.75 -31.89 -13.45
C SER A 752 -30.58 -31.81 -14.43
N ILE A 753 -30.42 -30.65 -15.07
CA ILE A 753 -29.41 -30.38 -16.09
C ILE A 753 -28.39 -29.39 -15.55
N LYS A 754 -27.10 -29.70 -15.71
CA LYS A 754 -26.00 -28.81 -15.37
C LYS A 754 -25.56 -28.03 -16.59
N ILE A 755 -25.54 -26.70 -16.46
CA ILE A 755 -25.06 -25.76 -17.47
C ILE A 755 -23.84 -25.04 -16.92
N GLN A 756 -22.75 -25.06 -17.67
CA GLN A 756 -21.50 -24.44 -17.28
C GLN A 756 -20.97 -23.57 -18.42
N GLN A 757 -20.73 -22.30 -18.13
CA GLN A 757 -20.01 -21.44 -19.04
C GLN A 757 -18.53 -21.87 -19.07
N THR A 758 -18.01 -22.10 -20.27
CA THR A 758 -16.61 -22.47 -20.48
C THR A 758 -15.75 -21.26 -20.77
N GLU A 759 -16.31 -20.22 -21.39
CA GLU A 759 -15.60 -19.00 -21.73
C GLU A 759 -16.52 -17.78 -21.64
N ASN A 760 -16.05 -16.70 -21.04
CA ASN A 760 -16.70 -15.41 -21.08
C ASN A 760 -16.24 -14.65 -22.34
N SER A 761 -17.17 -14.09 -23.11
CA SER A 761 -16.82 -13.37 -24.35
C SER A 761 -16.18 -12.01 -24.12
N PHE A 762 -16.23 -11.47 -22.89
CA PHE A 762 -15.66 -10.17 -22.55
C PHE A 762 -14.12 -10.24 -22.54
N PRO A 763 -13.42 -9.44 -23.35
CA PRO A 763 -11.97 -9.42 -23.43
C PRO A 763 -11.27 -9.04 -22.12
N PHE A 764 -10.36 -9.90 -21.67
CA PHE A 764 -9.39 -9.61 -20.62
C PHE A 764 -7.99 -9.90 -21.14
N GLY A 765 -7.16 -8.87 -21.20
CA GLY A 765 -5.78 -8.99 -21.65
C GLY A 765 -4.74 -8.46 -20.67
N SER A 766 -3.48 -8.65 -21.04
CA SER A 766 -2.36 -7.96 -20.40
C SER A 766 -1.29 -7.59 -21.42
N CYS A 767 -0.47 -6.60 -21.12
CA CYS A 767 0.79 -6.42 -21.83
C CYS A 767 1.73 -7.61 -21.56
N ILE A 768 2.52 -7.96 -22.58
CA ILE A 768 3.63 -8.90 -22.53
C ILE A 768 4.78 -8.33 -23.35
N GLY A 769 6.00 -8.57 -22.89
CA GLY A 769 7.24 -8.30 -23.60
C GLY A 769 7.98 -9.59 -23.91
N ARG A 770 9.04 -9.49 -24.72
CA ARG A 770 9.73 -10.67 -25.22
C ARG A 770 10.33 -11.54 -24.11
N SER A 771 10.91 -10.93 -23.08
CA SER A 771 11.45 -11.67 -21.95
C SER A 771 10.38 -12.35 -21.08
N ASN A 772 9.11 -11.93 -21.17
CA ASN A 772 8.04 -12.51 -20.39
C ASN A 772 7.69 -13.94 -20.85
N ILE A 773 7.69 -14.19 -22.16
CA ILE A 773 7.36 -15.51 -22.72
C ILE A 773 8.44 -16.58 -22.50
N GLU A 774 9.63 -16.19 -22.02
CA GLU A 774 10.69 -17.09 -21.54
C GLU A 774 10.55 -17.46 -20.07
N ASN A 775 9.75 -16.70 -19.31
CA ASN A 775 9.41 -17.02 -17.94
C ASN A 775 8.20 -17.97 -17.94
N GLU A 776 8.47 -19.26 -17.77
CA GLU A 776 7.48 -20.34 -17.76
C GLU A 776 6.29 -20.03 -16.83
N ASP A 777 6.56 -19.60 -15.60
CA ASP A 777 5.52 -19.37 -14.58
C ASP A 777 4.63 -18.16 -14.97
N LEU A 778 5.23 -17.12 -15.54
CA LEU A 778 4.51 -15.93 -16.03
C LEU A 778 3.69 -16.27 -17.27
N ALA A 779 4.28 -16.98 -18.25
CA ALA A 779 3.59 -17.40 -19.46
C ALA A 779 2.39 -18.30 -19.13
N ASP A 780 2.54 -19.25 -18.20
CA ASP A 780 1.46 -20.11 -17.73
C ASP A 780 0.34 -19.32 -17.05
N PHE A 781 0.69 -18.37 -16.17
CA PHE A 781 -0.30 -17.48 -15.58
C PHE A 781 -1.01 -16.66 -16.66
N PHE A 782 -0.27 -16.15 -17.66
CA PHE A 782 -0.82 -15.35 -18.74
C PHE A 782 -1.86 -16.13 -19.55
N MET A 783 -1.49 -17.30 -20.06
CA MET A 783 -2.35 -18.16 -20.89
C MET A 783 -3.61 -18.63 -20.14
N LYS A 784 -3.50 -18.82 -18.82
CA LYS A 784 -4.64 -19.23 -18.00
C LYS A 784 -5.63 -18.09 -17.73
N ASN A 785 -5.14 -16.85 -17.68
CA ASN A 785 -5.90 -15.73 -17.14
C ASN A 785 -6.24 -14.62 -18.14
N PHE A 786 -5.70 -14.66 -19.35
CA PHE A 786 -5.92 -13.62 -20.36
C PHE A 786 -6.16 -14.24 -21.75
N ASN A 787 -7.04 -13.63 -22.53
CA ASN A 787 -7.34 -13.99 -23.92
C ASN A 787 -6.94 -12.89 -24.93
N TRP A 788 -6.41 -11.78 -24.43
CA TRP A 788 -5.86 -10.68 -25.24
C TRP A 788 -4.44 -10.32 -24.80
N ALA A 789 -3.63 -9.87 -25.75
CA ALA A 789 -2.28 -9.38 -25.54
C ALA A 789 -2.11 -7.97 -26.13
N VAL A 790 -1.18 -7.22 -25.57
CA VAL A 790 -0.56 -6.06 -26.20
C VAL A 790 0.95 -6.17 -25.98
N PHE A 791 1.76 -5.73 -26.93
CA PHE A 791 3.22 -5.78 -26.75
C PHE A 791 3.68 -4.52 -26.05
N GLU A 792 4.41 -4.67 -24.95
CA GLU A 792 4.78 -3.55 -24.07
C GLU A 792 5.63 -2.50 -24.80
N ASN A 793 6.61 -2.97 -25.58
CA ASN A 793 7.55 -2.11 -26.30
C ASN A 793 7.81 -2.55 -27.74
N GLU A 794 7.61 -3.83 -28.05
CA GLU A 794 8.22 -4.50 -29.20
C GLU A 794 7.70 -4.01 -30.55
N LEU A 795 6.57 -3.28 -30.57
CA LEU A 795 6.01 -2.63 -31.75
C LEU A 795 6.26 -1.13 -31.79
N LYS A 796 6.67 -0.48 -30.70
CA LYS A 796 6.93 0.96 -30.67
C LYS A 796 8.05 1.32 -31.66
N TRP A 797 8.00 2.54 -32.18
CA TRP A 797 8.91 2.94 -33.27
C TRP A 797 10.37 2.88 -32.82
N TYR A 798 10.69 3.31 -31.59
CA TYR A 798 12.06 3.22 -31.07
C TYR A 798 12.58 1.78 -30.91
N TRP A 799 11.70 0.80 -30.76
CA TRP A 799 12.10 -0.61 -30.65
C TRP A 799 12.41 -1.21 -32.02
N THR A 800 11.56 -0.89 -32.99
CA THR A 800 11.58 -1.50 -34.32
C THR A 800 12.46 -0.74 -35.32
N GLU A 801 12.78 0.52 -35.06
CA GLU A 801 13.69 1.37 -35.85
C GLU A 801 14.39 2.41 -34.95
N ALA A 802 15.27 1.93 -34.07
CA ALA A 802 16.06 2.78 -33.19
C ALA A 802 16.99 3.73 -33.97
N GLU A 803 17.49 3.29 -35.11
CA GLU A 803 18.30 4.05 -36.06
C GLU A 803 17.67 3.98 -37.45
N GLN A 804 17.71 5.09 -38.19
CA GLN A 804 17.08 5.21 -39.50
C GLN A 804 17.49 4.05 -40.44
N GLY A 805 16.50 3.33 -40.98
CA GLY A 805 16.70 2.24 -41.92
C GLY A 805 17.19 0.92 -41.31
N ARG A 806 17.45 0.87 -40.00
CA ARG A 806 17.82 -0.38 -39.29
C ARG A 806 16.60 -0.99 -38.60
N LEU A 807 15.79 -1.67 -39.41
CA LEU A 807 14.57 -2.32 -38.94
C LEU A 807 14.86 -3.62 -38.18
N ASN A 808 14.21 -3.81 -37.02
CA ASN A 808 14.23 -5.05 -36.25
C ASN A 808 12.83 -5.44 -35.78
N TYR A 809 12.29 -6.53 -36.32
CA TYR A 809 10.95 -7.04 -36.01
C TYR A 809 10.96 -8.39 -35.27
N LYS A 810 12.15 -8.91 -34.93
CA LYS A 810 12.31 -10.26 -34.40
C LYS A 810 11.46 -10.51 -33.15
N ASP A 811 11.51 -9.58 -32.20
CA ASP A 811 10.81 -9.75 -30.92
C ASP A 811 9.28 -9.72 -31.10
N SER A 812 8.79 -8.80 -31.93
CA SER A 812 7.36 -8.73 -32.32
C SER A 812 6.89 -9.99 -33.05
N ASP A 813 7.72 -10.55 -33.94
CA ASP A 813 7.39 -11.78 -34.65
C ASP A 813 7.33 -12.99 -33.69
N GLU A 814 8.30 -13.11 -32.78
CA GLU A 814 8.34 -14.18 -31.76
C GLU A 814 7.13 -14.08 -30.80
N LEU A 815 6.71 -12.86 -30.42
CA LEU A 815 5.51 -12.63 -29.60
C LEU A 815 4.19 -12.92 -30.34
N LEU A 816 4.06 -12.51 -31.61
CA LEU A 816 2.88 -12.82 -32.42
C LEU A 816 2.71 -14.33 -32.60
N GLU A 817 3.81 -15.04 -32.84
CA GLU A 817 3.78 -16.50 -32.97
C GLU A 817 3.36 -17.16 -31.65
N PHE A 818 3.86 -16.67 -30.51
CA PHE A 818 3.39 -17.12 -29.19
C PHE A 818 1.88 -16.90 -29.02
N CYS A 819 1.37 -15.70 -29.29
CA CYS A 819 -0.07 -15.41 -29.17
C CYS A 819 -0.90 -16.29 -30.11
N ARG A 820 -0.48 -16.46 -31.37
CA ARG A 820 -1.15 -17.30 -32.37
C ARG A 820 -1.23 -18.76 -31.94
N LYS A 821 -0.14 -19.31 -31.41
CA LYS A 821 -0.07 -20.69 -30.90
C LYS A 821 -1.07 -20.94 -29.76
N HIS A 822 -1.34 -19.92 -28.97
CA HIS A 822 -2.20 -20.00 -27.78
C HIS A 822 -3.59 -19.37 -27.98
N ASN A 823 -3.98 -19.05 -29.23
CA ASN A 823 -5.27 -18.44 -29.58
C ASN A 823 -5.56 -17.10 -28.87
N ILE A 824 -4.51 -16.31 -28.62
CA ILE A 824 -4.60 -15.01 -27.95
C ILE A 824 -4.70 -13.91 -29.00
N GLN A 825 -5.73 -13.06 -28.89
CA GLN A 825 -5.89 -11.91 -29.77
C GLN A 825 -4.89 -10.81 -29.41
N VAL A 826 -4.45 -10.01 -30.38
CA VAL A 826 -3.38 -9.03 -30.15
C VAL A 826 -3.78 -7.62 -30.58
N ARG A 827 -3.49 -6.66 -29.70
CA ARG A 827 -3.58 -5.22 -29.92
C ARG A 827 -2.21 -4.68 -30.33
N GLY A 828 -2.14 -3.94 -31.43
CA GLY A 828 -0.90 -3.35 -31.92
C GLY A 828 -0.65 -1.98 -31.31
N HIS A 829 0.33 -1.89 -30.42
CA HIS A 829 0.68 -0.66 -29.69
C HIS A 829 2.17 -0.31 -29.88
N CYS A 830 2.52 0.84 -30.46
CA CYS A 830 1.70 1.79 -31.19
C CYS A 830 2.41 2.19 -32.50
N LEU A 831 1.67 2.76 -33.46
CA LEU A 831 2.29 3.16 -34.75
C LEU A 831 3.17 4.40 -34.54
N PHE A 832 2.64 5.39 -33.82
CA PHE A 832 3.25 6.67 -33.47
C PHE A 832 2.96 7.04 -32.02
N TRP A 833 3.80 7.92 -31.45
CA TRP A 833 3.64 8.47 -30.11
C TRP A 833 4.00 9.95 -30.14
N GLU A 834 3.08 10.83 -29.73
CA GLU A 834 3.21 12.30 -29.84
C GLU A 834 4.19 12.94 -28.83
N VAL A 835 4.46 12.28 -27.71
CA VAL A 835 5.30 12.86 -26.65
C VAL A 835 6.75 12.87 -27.12
N GLU A 836 7.37 14.05 -27.22
CA GLU A 836 8.69 14.25 -27.83
C GLU A 836 9.78 13.38 -27.18
N ASP A 837 9.72 13.18 -25.86
CA ASP A 837 10.67 12.33 -25.13
C ASP A 837 10.64 10.86 -25.55
N SER A 838 9.52 10.40 -26.12
CA SER A 838 9.33 9.06 -26.64
C SER A 838 9.72 8.89 -28.11
N VAL A 839 10.00 10.00 -28.81
CA VAL A 839 10.41 10.00 -30.22
C VAL A 839 11.92 9.81 -30.34
N GLN A 840 12.41 9.03 -31.30
CA GLN A 840 13.84 8.75 -31.44
C GLN A 840 14.65 10.00 -31.84
N PRO A 841 15.92 10.13 -31.40
CA PRO A 841 16.76 11.28 -31.76
C PRO A 841 16.86 11.57 -33.27
N TRP A 842 16.92 10.52 -34.10
CA TRP A 842 17.00 10.69 -35.56
C TRP A 842 15.70 11.15 -36.20
N ILE A 843 14.54 10.94 -35.55
CA ILE A 843 13.25 11.50 -35.98
C ILE A 843 13.12 12.95 -35.51
N ARG A 844 13.56 13.26 -34.28
CA ARG A 844 13.51 14.62 -33.71
C ARG A 844 14.26 15.65 -34.56
N SER A 845 15.28 15.22 -35.31
CA SER A 845 16.06 16.08 -36.21
C SER A 845 15.40 16.31 -37.59
N LEU A 846 14.30 15.62 -37.91
CA LEU A 846 13.61 15.74 -39.19
C LEU A 846 12.48 16.78 -39.11
N HIS A 847 12.26 17.45 -40.25
CA HIS A 847 11.19 18.42 -40.43
C HIS A 847 10.61 18.35 -41.84
N GLY A 848 9.38 18.86 -42.02
CA GLY A 848 8.74 18.97 -43.33
C GLY A 848 8.73 17.65 -44.10
N HIS A 849 9.11 17.71 -45.38
CA HIS A 849 9.04 16.55 -46.27
C HIS A 849 9.91 15.34 -45.82
N HIS A 850 11.02 15.56 -45.11
CA HIS A 850 11.85 14.46 -44.60
C HIS A 850 11.15 13.70 -43.46
N LEU A 851 10.51 14.42 -42.54
CA LEU A 851 9.73 13.80 -41.47
C LEU A 851 8.50 13.08 -42.04
N MET A 852 7.84 13.70 -43.03
CA MET A 852 6.72 13.07 -43.73
C MET A 852 7.12 11.77 -44.43
N ALA A 853 8.28 11.74 -45.08
CA ALA A 853 8.81 10.52 -45.70
C ALA A 853 9.11 9.43 -44.65
N ALA A 854 9.63 9.80 -43.46
CA ALA A 854 9.84 8.85 -42.37
C ALA A 854 8.52 8.24 -41.85
N ILE A 855 7.48 9.06 -41.70
CA ILE A 855 6.12 8.62 -41.31
C ILE A 855 5.56 7.64 -42.36
N GLN A 856 5.68 7.95 -43.65
CA GLN A 856 5.22 7.08 -44.72
C GLN A 856 5.98 5.75 -44.74
N ASN A 857 7.31 5.79 -44.58
CA ASN A 857 8.13 4.59 -44.52
C ASN A 857 7.75 3.71 -43.32
N ARG A 858 7.48 4.32 -42.16
CA ARG A 858 7.02 3.62 -40.95
C ARG A 858 5.68 2.91 -41.16
N LEU A 859 4.69 3.61 -41.71
CA LEU A 859 3.40 3.02 -42.05
C LEU A 859 3.57 1.86 -43.01
N GLN A 860 4.32 2.07 -44.10
CA GLN A 860 4.54 1.06 -45.12
C GLN A 860 5.27 -0.17 -44.57
N SER A 861 6.35 0.01 -43.80
CA SER A 861 7.16 -1.10 -43.29
C SER A 861 6.40 -1.95 -42.28
N LEU A 862 5.75 -1.31 -41.31
CA LEU A 862 5.09 -1.99 -40.21
C LEU A 862 3.75 -2.61 -40.64
N LEU A 863 2.86 -1.83 -41.26
CA LEU A 863 1.51 -2.30 -41.58
C LEU A 863 1.49 -3.25 -42.77
N SER A 864 2.42 -3.15 -43.72
CA SER A 864 2.50 -4.16 -44.80
C SER A 864 2.96 -5.51 -44.25
N ARG A 865 3.83 -5.51 -43.24
CA ARG A 865 4.32 -6.75 -42.60
C ARG A 865 3.22 -7.41 -41.76
N TYR A 866 2.48 -6.62 -40.99
CA TYR A 866 1.54 -7.12 -39.99
C TYR A 866 0.07 -7.01 -40.37
N LYS A 867 -0.23 -6.80 -41.66
CA LYS A 867 -1.59 -6.71 -42.18
C LYS A 867 -2.46 -7.86 -41.71
N GLY A 868 -3.54 -7.54 -41.01
CA GLY A 868 -4.52 -8.51 -40.49
C GLY A 868 -4.06 -9.33 -39.28
N GLN A 869 -2.88 -9.06 -38.72
CA GLN A 869 -2.36 -9.76 -37.54
C GLN A 869 -2.86 -9.14 -36.23
N PHE A 870 -3.07 -7.83 -36.20
CA PHE A 870 -3.57 -7.12 -35.03
C PHE A 870 -5.04 -6.75 -35.21
N LYS A 871 -5.86 -6.99 -34.18
CA LYS A 871 -7.29 -6.66 -34.23
C LYS A 871 -7.53 -5.16 -34.07
N HIS A 872 -6.74 -4.52 -33.23
CA HIS A 872 -6.77 -3.07 -33.07
C HIS A 872 -5.37 -2.48 -33.23
N HIS A 873 -5.30 -1.21 -33.61
CA HIS A 873 -4.08 -0.41 -33.59
C HIS A 873 -4.27 0.88 -32.82
N ASP A 874 -3.39 1.11 -31.85
CA ASP A 874 -3.21 2.44 -31.25
C ASP A 874 -2.38 3.26 -32.26
N VAL A 875 -3.02 4.18 -32.98
CA VAL A 875 -2.41 4.84 -34.14
C VAL A 875 -1.40 5.89 -33.72
N ASN A 876 -1.84 6.90 -32.99
CA ASN A 876 -0.99 7.96 -32.47
C ASN A 876 -1.29 8.13 -30.99
N ASN A 877 -0.37 7.66 -30.16
CA ASN A 877 -0.53 7.59 -28.71
C ASN A 877 -0.36 8.98 -28.07
N GLU A 878 -1.15 9.27 -27.04
CA GLU A 878 -0.97 10.41 -26.12
C GLU A 878 -1.06 11.81 -26.78
N MET A 879 -2.05 11.96 -27.68
CA MET A 879 -2.22 13.20 -28.46
C MET A 879 -2.71 14.38 -27.61
N LEU A 880 -3.24 14.15 -26.40
CA LEU A 880 -3.60 15.21 -25.46
C LEU A 880 -2.38 15.79 -24.73
N HIS A 881 -1.26 15.07 -24.70
CA HIS A 881 -0.06 15.46 -23.95
C HIS A 881 1.12 15.87 -24.82
N GLY A 882 1.14 15.46 -26.09
CA GLY A 882 2.18 15.85 -27.05
C GLY A 882 1.62 16.37 -28.38
N SER A 883 2.43 17.13 -29.08
CA SER A 883 2.12 17.74 -30.39
C SER A 883 3.29 17.64 -31.37
N PHE A 884 4.27 16.75 -31.12
CA PHE A 884 5.52 16.63 -31.87
C PHE A 884 5.31 16.61 -33.39
N TYR A 885 4.39 15.77 -33.89
CA TYR A 885 4.16 15.65 -35.33
C TYR A 885 3.29 16.80 -35.85
N GLN A 886 2.26 17.18 -35.10
CA GLN A 886 1.34 18.26 -35.46
C GLN A 886 2.08 19.60 -35.63
N ASP A 887 2.98 19.95 -34.72
CA ASP A 887 3.71 21.22 -34.76
C ASP A 887 4.69 21.29 -35.95
N ARG A 888 5.17 20.14 -36.44
CA ARG A 888 6.18 20.04 -37.50
C ARG A 888 5.58 19.84 -38.90
N LEU A 889 4.37 19.31 -38.99
CA LEU A 889 3.72 18.93 -40.27
C LEU A 889 2.33 19.57 -40.47
N GLY A 890 1.79 20.23 -39.46
CA GLY A 890 0.49 20.90 -39.49
C GLY A 890 -0.68 20.02 -39.03
N ASN A 891 -1.84 20.65 -38.86
CA ASN A 891 -3.01 20.07 -38.17
C ASN A 891 -3.58 18.79 -38.81
N ASP A 892 -3.43 18.59 -40.13
CA ASP A 892 -3.99 17.39 -40.80
C ASP A 892 -3.16 16.12 -40.56
N ILE A 893 -1.94 16.21 -40.04
CA ILE A 893 -1.04 15.04 -39.96
C ILE A 893 -1.62 13.89 -39.13
N ARG A 894 -2.32 14.19 -38.03
CA ARG A 894 -2.93 13.18 -37.18
C ARG A 894 -4.01 12.43 -37.95
N ALA A 895 -4.92 13.13 -38.62
CA ALA A 895 -5.94 12.51 -39.46
C ALA A 895 -5.32 11.74 -40.64
N HIS A 896 -4.25 12.26 -41.24
CA HIS A 896 -3.49 11.57 -42.28
C HIS A 896 -2.95 10.21 -41.81
N MET A 897 -2.36 10.13 -40.61
CA MET A 897 -1.86 8.87 -40.05
C MET A 897 -2.96 7.80 -39.96
N PHE A 898 -4.16 8.17 -39.49
CA PHE A 898 -5.31 7.25 -39.43
C PHE A 898 -5.79 6.83 -40.82
N ARG A 899 -5.90 7.77 -41.77
CA ARG A 899 -6.34 7.45 -43.15
C ARG A 899 -5.39 6.49 -43.84
N GLU A 900 -4.08 6.72 -43.74
CA GLU A 900 -3.09 5.84 -44.35
C GLU A 900 -2.99 4.50 -43.63
N ALA A 901 -3.09 4.47 -42.30
CA ALA A 901 -3.13 3.21 -41.55
C ALA A 901 -4.29 2.32 -42.01
N HIS A 902 -5.49 2.89 -42.14
CA HIS A 902 -6.68 2.16 -42.60
C HIS A 902 -6.57 1.68 -44.05
N LYS A 903 -5.92 2.46 -44.94
CA LYS A 903 -5.68 2.03 -46.32
C LYS A 903 -4.76 0.80 -46.39
N LEU A 904 -3.72 0.77 -45.57
CA LEU A 904 -2.75 -0.32 -45.54
C LEU A 904 -3.33 -1.59 -44.91
N ASP A 905 -4.03 -1.43 -43.78
CA ASP A 905 -4.74 -2.50 -43.10
C ASP A 905 -6.20 -2.11 -42.74
N PRO A 906 -7.16 -2.36 -43.65
CA PRO A 906 -8.57 -2.05 -43.40
C PRO A 906 -9.24 -3.02 -42.42
N SER A 907 -8.55 -4.09 -42.00
CA SER A 907 -9.14 -5.11 -41.11
C SER A 907 -8.98 -4.79 -39.62
N ALA A 908 -8.07 -3.87 -39.27
CA ALA A 908 -7.85 -3.43 -37.90
C ALA A 908 -8.77 -2.26 -37.54
N VAL A 909 -9.29 -2.27 -36.31
CA VAL A 909 -9.99 -1.11 -35.73
C VAL A 909 -8.95 -0.11 -35.21
N LEU A 910 -9.05 1.15 -35.60
CA LEU A 910 -8.08 2.18 -35.23
C LEU A 910 -8.54 2.94 -33.97
N PHE A 911 -7.66 3.01 -32.98
CA PHE A 911 -7.91 3.62 -31.69
C PHE A 911 -7.12 4.92 -31.51
N VAL A 912 -7.77 5.90 -30.89
CA VAL A 912 -7.07 6.91 -30.08
C VAL A 912 -6.75 6.30 -28.71
N ASN A 913 -5.63 6.66 -28.08
CA ASN A 913 -5.23 6.09 -26.80
C ASN A 913 -4.52 7.15 -25.94
N ASP A 914 -5.08 7.48 -24.78
CA ASP A 914 -4.60 8.54 -23.88
C ASP A 914 -4.78 8.16 -22.38
N TYR A 915 -3.99 8.77 -21.49
CA TYR A 915 -4.02 8.54 -20.04
C TYR A 915 -4.67 9.68 -19.26
N ASN A 916 -5.02 9.42 -17.99
CA ASN A 916 -5.65 10.34 -17.03
C ASN A 916 -7.02 10.92 -17.44
N VAL A 917 -7.62 10.42 -18.53
CA VAL A 917 -8.90 10.94 -19.02
C VAL A 917 -10.01 10.62 -18.01
N GLU A 918 -9.99 9.42 -17.44
CA GLU A 918 -11.05 8.88 -16.61
C GLU A 918 -10.95 9.23 -15.13
N ASP A 919 -9.77 9.64 -14.65
CA ASP A 919 -9.54 9.95 -13.24
C ASP A 919 -9.81 11.44 -12.90
N ARG A 920 -9.95 12.29 -13.93
CA ARG A 920 -10.18 13.75 -13.85
C ARG A 920 -9.16 14.50 -12.98
N CYS A 921 -7.98 13.93 -12.81
CA CYS A 921 -6.89 14.54 -12.05
C CYS A 921 -5.87 15.21 -12.97
N ASP A 922 -6.07 15.21 -14.29
CA ASP A 922 -5.27 15.90 -15.29
C ASP A 922 -6.08 16.93 -16.09
N SER A 923 -5.72 18.22 -15.97
CA SER A 923 -6.40 19.28 -16.72
C SER A 923 -6.11 19.28 -18.23
N LYS A 924 -5.03 18.62 -18.66
CA LYS A 924 -4.73 18.42 -20.09
C LYS A 924 -5.58 17.30 -20.68
N SER A 925 -5.95 16.32 -19.87
CA SER A 925 -6.61 15.09 -20.30
C SER A 925 -7.98 14.95 -19.65
N THR A 926 -9.00 15.46 -20.32
CA THR A 926 -10.39 15.38 -19.87
C THR A 926 -11.25 14.66 -20.91
N PRO A 927 -12.37 14.04 -20.51
CA PRO A 927 -13.29 13.43 -21.47
C PRO A 927 -13.73 14.41 -22.56
N GLU A 928 -13.95 15.68 -22.20
CA GLU A 928 -14.34 16.73 -23.12
C GLU A 928 -13.25 17.02 -24.17
N LYS A 929 -11.99 17.16 -23.76
CA LYS A 929 -10.86 17.37 -24.70
C LYS A 929 -10.63 16.16 -25.60
N LEU A 930 -10.80 14.94 -25.10
CA LEU A 930 -10.70 13.74 -25.92
C LEU A 930 -11.84 13.67 -26.94
N ILE A 931 -13.07 14.04 -26.55
CA ILE A 931 -14.21 14.14 -27.48
C ILE A 931 -13.92 15.16 -28.58
N GLU A 932 -13.46 16.37 -28.23
CA GLU A 932 -13.10 17.41 -29.21
C GLU A 932 -12.05 16.91 -30.20
N GLN A 933 -11.02 16.21 -29.70
CA GLN A 933 -9.96 15.64 -30.55
C GLN A 933 -10.48 14.54 -31.48
N ILE A 934 -11.31 13.61 -31.00
CA ILE A 934 -11.89 12.54 -31.83
C ILE A 934 -12.79 13.13 -32.91
N VAL A 935 -13.60 14.14 -32.58
CA VAL A 935 -14.47 14.82 -33.54
C VAL A 935 -13.65 15.51 -34.62
N ASP A 936 -12.60 16.27 -34.28
CA ASP A 936 -11.72 16.90 -35.28
C ASP A 936 -11.06 15.86 -36.21
N LEU A 937 -10.62 14.72 -35.66
CA LEU A 937 -10.08 13.61 -36.47
C LEU A 937 -11.14 13.08 -37.46
N GLN A 938 -12.35 12.81 -36.99
CA GLN A 938 -13.44 12.28 -37.81
C GLN A 938 -13.89 13.29 -38.89
N GLU A 939 -13.99 14.58 -38.57
CA GLU A 939 -14.31 15.65 -39.51
C GLU A 939 -13.25 15.79 -40.63
N ARG A 940 -11.99 15.46 -40.32
CA ARG A 940 -10.89 15.37 -41.29
C ARG A 940 -10.82 14.01 -42.00
N GLY A 941 -11.79 13.14 -41.81
CA GLY A 941 -11.91 11.84 -42.49
C GLY A 941 -11.02 10.74 -41.92
N ALA A 942 -10.53 10.86 -40.69
CA ALA A 942 -9.86 9.77 -39.99
C ALA A 942 -10.89 8.67 -39.60
N PRO A 943 -10.67 7.40 -39.96
CA PRO A 943 -11.55 6.31 -39.57
C PRO A 943 -11.27 5.85 -38.12
N VAL A 944 -11.54 6.72 -37.15
CA VAL A 944 -11.46 6.40 -35.71
C VAL A 944 -12.56 5.39 -35.38
N GLY A 945 -12.16 4.19 -34.97
CA GLY A 945 -13.05 3.06 -34.71
C GLY A 945 -13.20 2.70 -33.23
N GLY A 946 -12.40 3.28 -32.33
CA GLY A 946 -12.48 3.02 -30.90
C GLY A 946 -11.75 4.05 -30.03
N ILE A 947 -12.06 4.04 -28.73
CA ILE A 947 -11.49 4.93 -27.71
C ILE A 947 -10.70 4.08 -26.71
N GLY A 948 -9.40 4.33 -26.61
CA GLY A 948 -8.52 3.71 -25.63
C GLY A 948 -8.29 4.63 -24.44
N LEU A 949 -8.57 4.13 -23.23
CA LEU A 949 -8.25 4.80 -21.98
C LEU A 949 -7.17 3.97 -21.28
N GLN A 950 -5.98 4.56 -21.06
CA GLN A 950 -4.85 3.79 -20.55
C GLN A 950 -5.19 3.13 -19.20
N GLY A 951 -5.79 3.80 -18.21
CA GLY A 951 -6.13 3.12 -16.96
C GLY A 951 -5.06 3.20 -15.87
N HIS A 952 -4.03 4.02 -16.04
CA HIS A 952 -3.02 4.25 -15.00
C HIS A 952 -3.59 5.06 -13.84
N ILE A 953 -4.02 4.38 -12.77
CA ILE A 953 -4.72 5.04 -11.66
C ILE A 953 -4.12 4.67 -10.30
N THR A 954 -4.30 5.54 -9.30
CA THR A 954 -3.83 5.30 -7.92
C THR A 954 -5.00 5.21 -6.94
N HIS A 955 -5.99 6.09 -7.07
CA HIS A 955 -7.12 6.17 -6.15
C HIS A 955 -8.45 6.09 -6.92
N PRO A 956 -8.80 4.93 -7.51
CA PRO A 956 -9.99 4.82 -8.34
C PRO A 956 -11.25 5.14 -7.55
N VAL A 957 -12.07 6.03 -8.11
CA VAL A 957 -13.39 6.35 -7.58
C VAL A 957 -14.42 6.07 -8.68
N GLY A 958 -15.32 5.15 -8.37
CA GLY A 958 -16.18 4.56 -9.39
C GLY A 958 -17.17 5.52 -10.05
N ASP A 959 -17.71 6.50 -9.33
CA ASP A 959 -18.60 7.51 -9.91
C ASP A 959 -17.87 8.49 -10.84
N ILE A 960 -16.62 8.84 -10.55
CA ILE A 960 -15.76 9.67 -11.43
C ILE A 960 -15.44 8.92 -12.73
N ILE A 961 -15.01 7.65 -12.62
CA ILE A 961 -14.73 6.80 -13.78
C ILE A 961 -15.99 6.62 -14.64
N CYS A 962 -17.13 6.30 -14.01
CA CYS A 962 -18.40 6.12 -14.71
C CYS A 962 -18.82 7.39 -15.44
N ASP A 963 -18.71 8.58 -14.83
CA ASP A 963 -19.05 9.84 -15.47
C ASP A 963 -18.15 10.13 -16.70
N SER A 964 -16.88 9.78 -16.65
CA SER A 964 -15.98 9.89 -17.80
C SER A 964 -16.36 8.92 -18.92
N LEU A 965 -16.67 7.66 -18.59
CA LEU A 965 -17.15 6.67 -19.55
C LEU A 965 -18.49 7.06 -20.18
N ASP A 966 -19.43 7.57 -19.38
CA ASP A 966 -20.75 8.01 -19.84
C ASP A 966 -20.61 9.17 -20.85
N LYS A 967 -19.70 10.13 -20.61
CA LYS A 967 -19.44 11.23 -21.56
C LYS A 967 -18.83 10.73 -22.87
N LEU A 968 -17.82 9.88 -22.79
CA LEU A 968 -17.17 9.32 -23.98
C LEU A 968 -18.13 8.43 -24.79
N SER A 969 -19.07 7.77 -24.13
CA SER A 969 -20.06 6.89 -24.78
C SER A 969 -20.97 7.62 -25.78
N ILE A 970 -21.11 8.94 -25.67
CA ILE A 970 -21.92 9.76 -26.57
C ILE A 970 -21.43 9.67 -28.02
N LEU A 971 -20.13 9.40 -28.23
CA LEU A 971 -19.55 9.21 -29.56
C LEU A 971 -20.00 7.91 -30.25
N GLY A 972 -20.61 6.97 -29.52
CA GLY A 972 -21.05 5.68 -30.06
C GLY A 972 -19.92 4.74 -30.46
N LEU A 973 -18.67 5.08 -30.12
CA LEU A 973 -17.49 4.24 -30.34
C LEU A 973 -17.29 3.26 -29.16
N PRO A 974 -16.77 2.04 -29.41
CA PRO A 974 -16.39 1.13 -28.34
C PRO A 974 -15.22 1.72 -27.54
N ILE A 975 -15.33 1.63 -26.20
CA ILE A 975 -14.29 2.04 -25.26
C ILE A 975 -13.52 0.80 -24.82
N TRP A 976 -12.20 0.90 -24.76
CA TRP A 976 -11.32 -0.11 -24.19
C TRP A 976 -10.48 0.51 -23.09
N ILE A 977 -10.37 -0.20 -21.97
CA ILE A 977 -9.35 0.10 -20.99
C ILE A 977 -8.08 -0.63 -21.46
N THR A 978 -7.05 0.10 -21.83
CA THR A 978 -5.98 -0.42 -22.68
C THR A 978 -4.71 -0.81 -21.93
N GLU A 979 -4.47 -0.25 -20.75
CA GLU A 979 -3.22 -0.29 -19.99
C GLU A 979 -3.48 -0.24 -18.45
N LEU A 980 -4.55 -0.89 -17.97
CA LEU A 980 -4.99 -0.77 -16.57
C LEU A 980 -3.91 -1.23 -15.61
N ASP A 981 -3.56 -0.37 -14.66
CA ASP A 981 -2.86 -0.74 -13.46
C ASP A 981 -3.23 0.15 -12.27
N VAL A 982 -3.15 -0.43 -11.08
CA VAL A 982 -3.54 0.22 -9.83
C VAL A 982 -2.42 0.05 -8.82
N THR A 983 -1.84 1.17 -8.38
CA THR A 983 -0.71 1.13 -7.43
C THR A 983 -1.16 1.37 -6.00
N ALA A 984 -0.79 0.45 -5.11
CA ALA A 984 -0.76 0.70 -3.68
C ALA A 984 0.28 -0.22 -3.02
N GLU A 985 1.07 0.32 -2.08
CA GLU A 985 2.12 -0.45 -1.39
C GLU A 985 1.54 -1.67 -0.67
N ASN A 986 0.41 -1.49 0.02
CA ASN A 986 -0.31 -2.58 0.67
C ASN A 986 -1.20 -3.32 -0.35
N GLU A 987 -0.98 -4.63 -0.49
CA GLU A 987 -1.68 -5.48 -1.46
C GLU A 987 -3.19 -5.57 -1.24
N HIS A 988 -3.70 -5.43 -0.02
CA HIS A 988 -5.14 -5.44 0.24
C HIS A 988 -5.81 -4.14 -0.24
N ILE A 989 -5.14 -3.00 -0.05
CA ILE A 989 -5.60 -1.73 -0.61
C ILE A 989 -5.60 -1.82 -2.14
N ARG A 990 -4.51 -2.33 -2.72
CA ARG A 990 -4.40 -2.55 -4.16
C ARG A 990 -5.53 -3.43 -4.70
N ALA A 991 -5.83 -4.53 -4.00
CA ALA A 991 -6.93 -5.42 -4.35
C ALA A 991 -8.29 -4.72 -4.33
N ASP A 992 -8.56 -3.95 -3.26
CA ASP A 992 -9.82 -3.23 -3.11
C ASP A 992 -9.97 -2.09 -4.13
N ASP A 993 -8.86 -1.44 -4.53
CA ASP A 993 -8.85 -0.39 -5.55
C ASP A 993 -9.00 -0.98 -6.96
N LEU A 994 -8.31 -2.08 -7.27
CA LEU A 994 -8.42 -2.79 -8.55
C LEU A 994 -9.85 -3.29 -8.80
N GLU A 995 -10.52 -3.83 -7.77
CA GLU A 995 -11.92 -4.25 -7.90
C GLU A 995 -12.85 -3.09 -8.28
N VAL A 996 -12.62 -1.88 -7.75
CA VAL A 996 -13.43 -0.70 -8.12
C VAL A 996 -13.37 -0.47 -9.62
N TYR A 997 -12.17 -0.36 -10.19
CA TYR A 997 -12.02 -0.06 -11.61
C TYR A 997 -12.57 -1.19 -12.49
N LEU A 998 -12.23 -2.45 -12.16
CA LEU A 998 -12.68 -3.62 -12.93
C LEU A 998 -14.20 -3.74 -12.96
N ARG A 999 -14.89 -3.51 -11.83
CA ARG A 999 -16.36 -3.56 -11.78
C ARG A 999 -17.01 -2.42 -12.56
N GLU A 1000 -16.46 -1.20 -12.50
CA GLU A 1000 -16.98 -0.06 -13.25
C GLU A 1000 -16.87 -0.30 -14.76
N ALA A 1001 -15.68 -0.67 -15.22
CA ALA A 1001 -15.43 -0.96 -16.62
C ALA A 1001 -16.28 -2.14 -17.12
N PHE A 1002 -16.34 -3.26 -16.38
CA PHE A 1002 -17.15 -4.41 -16.78
C PHE A 1002 -18.65 -4.10 -16.82
N ALA A 1003 -19.17 -3.29 -15.88
CA ALA A 1003 -20.59 -2.94 -15.84
C ALA A 1003 -21.01 -1.90 -16.91
N HIS A 1004 -20.06 -1.18 -17.51
CA HIS A 1004 -20.38 -0.10 -18.45
C HIS A 1004 -20.65 -0.63 -19.87
N PRO A 1005 -21.81 -0.34 -20.50
CA PRO A 1005 -22.20 -0.95 -21.77
C PRO A 1005 -21.28 -0.62 -22.96
N SER A 1006 -20.70 0.57 -23.00
CA SER A 1006 -19.78 0.97 -24.08
C SER A 1006 -18.36 0.45 -23.91
N VAL A 1007 -18.02 -0.14 -22.75
CA VAL A 1007 -16.70 -0.74 -22.56
C VAL A 1007 -16.75 -2.16 -23.14
N GLU A 1008 -15.85 -2.46 -24.06
CA GLU A 1008 -15.82 -3.72 -24.81
C GLU A 1008 -14.54 -4.54 -24.55
N GLY A 1009 -13.65 -4.09 -23.66
CA GLY A 1009 -12.50 -4.88 -23.22
C GLY A 1009 -11.63 -4.16 -22.18
N ILE A 1010 -10.87 -4.96 -21.41
CA ILE A 1010 -9.92 -4.49 -20.40
C ILE A 1010 -8.58 -5.18 -20.61
N ILE A 1011 -7.50 -4.41 -20.70
CA ILE A 1011 -6.13 -4.89 -20.80
C ILE A 1011 -5.33 -4.30 -19.65
N LEU A 1012 -4.67 -5.16 -18.88
CA LEU A 1012 -3.80 -4.77 -17.78
C LEU A 1012 -2.41 -4.42 -18.32
N TRP A 1013 -1.73 -3.42 -17.75
CA TRP A 1013 -0.36 -3.07 -18.18
C TRP A 1013 0.71 -3.82 -17.41
N GLY A 1014 0.61 -5.15 -17.47
CA GLY A 1014 1.45 -6.09 -16.76
C GLY A 1014 0.75 -6.60 -15.50
N PHE A 1015 1.34 -7.64 -14.90
CA PHE A 1015 0.75 -8.31 -13.74
C PHE A 1015 1.77 -8.97 -12.81
N TRP A 1016 3.06 -8.98 -13.17
CA TRP A 1016 4.11 -9.70 -12.45
C TRP A 1016 5.15 -8.74 -11.90
N GLU A 1017 5.50 -8.85 -10.62
CA GLU A 1017 6.48 -7.98 -9.97
C GLU A 1017 7.83 -7.98 -10.72
N LEU A 1018 8.45 -6.81 -10.87
CA LEU A 1018 9.65 -6.56 -11.70
C LEU A 1018 9.43 -6.60 -13.22
N PHE A 1019 8.25 -7.01 -13.71
CA PHE A 1019 7.85 -6.90 -15.12
C PHE A 1019 6.68 -5.92 -15.28
N MET A 1020 6.72 -4.84 -14.53
CA MET A 1020 5.77 -3.73 -14.58
C MET A 1020 6.52 -2.42 -14.51
N PHE A 1021 6.05 -1.41 -15.25
CA PHE A 1021 6.66 -0.09 -15.20
C PHE A 1021 6.32 0.67 -13.90
N ARG A 1022 5.14 0.41 -13.31
CA ARG A 1022 4.72 0.96 -12.01
C ARG A 1022 5.01 -0.02 -10.89
N GLU A 1023 5.67 0.47 -9.86
CA GLU A 1023 5.87 -0.28 -8.63
C GLU A 1023 4.55 -0.54 -7.92
N HIS A 1024 4.48 -1.65 -7.19
CA HIS A 1024 3.29 -2.01 -6.41
C HIS A 1024 1.98 -2.06 -7.21
N ALA A 1025 2.02 -2.50 -8.47
CA ALA A 1025 0.84 -2.69 -9.33
C ALA A 1025 0.56 -4.16 -9.71
N HIS A 1026 1.38 -5.10 -9.24
CA HIS A 1026 1.38 -6.49 -9.68
C HIS A 1026 0.28 -7.33 -9.00
N LEU A 1027 -0.20 -8.34 -9.73
CA LEU A 1027 -1.10 -9.39 -9.26
C LEU A 1027 -0.35 -10.61 -8.72
N VAL A 1028 0.88 -10.80 -9.20
CA VAL A 1028 1.75 -11.90 -8.86
C VAL A 1028 3.09 -11.32 -8.42
N ASP A 1029 3.53 -11.72 -7.24
CA ASP A 1029 4.82 -11.33 -6.69
C ASP A 1029 5.95 -11.99 -7.49
N VAL A 1030 7.18 -11.51 -7.33
CA VAL A 1030 8.30 -11.87 -8.19
C VAL A 1030 8.60 -13.38 -8.18
N ASP A 1031 8.28 -14.05 -7.09
CA ASP A 1031 8.47 -15.49 -6.90
C ASP A 1031 7.32 -16.37 -7.41
N GLY A 1032 6.29 -15.77 -8.03
CA GLY A 1032 5.11 -16.46 -8.55
C GLY A 1032 3.96 -16.60 -7.56
N THR A 1033 4.08 -16.05 -6.34
CA THR A 1033 2.97 -16.02 -5.38
C THR A 1033 1.86 -15.10 -5.89
N ILE A 1034 0.63 -15.61 -6.01
CA ILE A 1034 -0.54 -14.77 -6.31
C ILE A 1034 -0.90 -13.99 -5.04
N ASN A 1035 -0.78 -12.68 -5.12
CA ASN A 1035 -1.02 -11.77 -4.01
C ASN A 1035 -2.52 -11.42 -3.88
N GLU A 1036 -2.88 -10.59 -2.91
CA GLU A 1036 -4.29 -10.27 -2.64
C GLU A 1036 -5.00 -9.60 -3.83
N ALA A 1037 -4.30 -8.79 -4.61
CA ALA A 1037 -4.85 -8.19 -5.83
C ALA A 1037 -5.09 -9.25 -6.92
N GLY A 1038 -4.14 -10.18 -7.10
CA GLY A 1038 -4.31 -11.31 -8.02
C GLY A 1038 -5.44 -12.25 -7.62
N LYS A 1039 -5.59 -12.55 -6.33
CA LYS A 1039 -6.72 -13.35 -5.80
C LYS A 1039 -8.05 -12.65 -6.08
N ARG A 1040 -8.13 -11.32 -5.86
CA ARG A 1040 -9.33 -10.53 -6.15
C ARG A 1040 -9.68 -10.54 -7.63
N TYR A 1041 -8.70 -10.35 -8.52
CA TYR A 1041 -8.89 -10.42 -9.96
C TYR A 1041 -9.45 -11.78 -10.40
N ILE A 1042 -8.85 -12.88 -9.93
CA ILE A 1042 -9.31 -14.24 -10.25
C ILE A 1042 -10.73 -14.47 -9.71
N ALA A 1043 -11.03 -14.02 -8.50
CA ALA A 1043 -12.37 -14.14 -7.91
C ALA A 1043 -13.43 -13.40 -8.74
N LEU A 1044 -13.14 -12.19 -9.23
CA LEU A 1044 -14.06 -11.45 -10.12
C LEU A 1044 -14.28 -12.18 -11.44
N LYS A 1045 -13.23 -12.72 -12.06
CA LYS A 1045 -13.38 -13.54 -13.27
C LYS A 1045 -14.29 -14.75 -13.04
N GLN A 1046 -14.20 -15.38 -11.87
CA GLN A 1046 -15.08 -16.50 -11.51
C GLN A 1046 -16.52 -16.03 -11.23
N GLU A 1047 -16.70 -14.87 -10.57
CA GLU A 1047 -18.01 -14.23 -10.37
C GLU A 1047 -18.70 -13.92 -11.72
N TRP A 1048 -17.91 -13.60 -12.73
CA TRP A 1048 -18.38 -13.31 -14.09
C TRP A 1048 -18.49 -14.54 -14.99
N LEU A 1049 -18.55 -15.74 -14.42
CA LEU A 1049 -18.90 -16.97 -15.13
C LEU A 1049 -20.24 -17.52 -14.63
N THR A 1050 -21.02 -18.04 -15.57
CA THR A 1050 -22.31 -18.65 -15.27
C THR A 1050 -22.14 -20.14 -14.97
N SER A 1051 -22.62 -20.57 -13.82
CA SER A 1051 -22.75 -21.99 -13.47
C SER A 1051 -24.11 -22.19 -12.81
N ILE A 1052 -24.98 -23.00 -13.42
CA ILE A 1052 -26.33 -23.21 -12.94
C ILE A 1052 -26.77 -24.66 -13.14
N THR A 1053 -27.58 -25.14 -12.20
CA THR A 1053 -28.33 -26.38 -12.34
C THR A 1053 -29.81 -26.02 -12.44
N GLY A 1054 -30.49 -26.49 -13.47
CA GLY A 1054 -31.91 -26.21 -13.71
C GLY A 1054 -32.67 -27.47 -14.08
N ASN A 1055 -34.00 -27.45 -13.89
CA ASN A 1055 -34.86 -28.56 -14.29
C ASN A 1055 -35.58 -28.22 -15.58
N VAL A 1056 -35.79 -29.22 -16.44
CA VAL A 1056 -36.59 -29.08 -17.66
C VAL A 1056 -38.07 -29.04 -17.30
N ASP A 1057 -38.78 -28.04 -17.81
CA ASP A 1057 -40.20 -27.85 -17.60
C ASP A 1057 -41.07 -28.78 -18.48
N HIS A 1058 -42.39 -28.71 -18.29
CA HIS A 1058 -43.37 -29.53 -19.01
C HIS A 1058 -43.46 -29.23 -20.52
N HIS A 1059 -42.84 -28.16 -20.98
CA HIS A 1059 -42.70 -27.83 -22.41
C HIS A 1059 -41.39 -28.35 -23.00
N GLY A 1060 -40.55 -29.04 -22.22
CA GLY A 1060 -39.22 -29.46 -22.65
C GLY A 1060 -38.22 -28.30 -22.69
N GLU A 1061 -38.48 -27.22 -21.96
CA GLU A 1061 -37.65 -26.02 -21.93
C GLU A 1061 -36.90 -25.88 -20.60
N LEU A 1062 -35.70 -25.30 -20.64
CA LEU A 1062 -34.98 -24.83 -19.46
C LEU A 1062 -34.62 -23.36 -19.66
N LYS A 1063 -35.05 -22.51 -18.71
CA LYS A 1063 -34.85 -21.06 -18.75
C LYS A 1063 -33.82 -20.64 -17.72
N PHE A 1064 -32.85 -19.83 -18.12
CA PHE A 1064 -31.86 -19.26 -17.21
C PHE A 1064 -31.36 -17.92 -17.75
N ARG A 1065 -30.60 -17.19 -16.93
CA ARG A 1065 -29.94 -15.95 -17.32
C ARG A 1065 -28.43 -16.11 -17.22
N GLY A 1066 -27.72 -15.91 -18.33
CA GLY A 1066 -26.29 -16.21 -18.44
C GLY A 1066 -25.48 -15.06 -19.04
N TYR A 1067 -24.21 -14.95 -18.64
CA TYR A 1067 -23.25 -14.04 -19.25
C TYR A 1067 -23.00 -14.38 -20.73
N HIS A 1068 -22.61 -13.39 -21.53
CA HIS A 1068 -22.22 -13.64 -22.92
C HIS A 1068 -20.99 -14.57 -23.00
N GLY A 1069 -21.01 -15.51 -23.95
CA GLY A 1069 -19.91 -16.43 -24.21
C GLY A 1069 -20.32 -17.87 -24.46
N SER A 1070 -19.35 -18.78 -24.32
CA SER A 1070 -19.49 -20.19 -24.70
C SER A 1070 -19.90 -21.05 -23.51
N TYR A 1071 -20.80 -21.99 -23.74
CA TYR A 1071 -21.40 -22.85 -22.74
C TYR A 1071 -21.31 -24.32 -23.13
N THR A 1072 -21.27 -25.17 -22.11
CA THR A 1072 -21.59 -26.60 -22.20
C THR A 1072 -22.79 -26.93 -21.35
N VAL A 1073 -23.58 -27.89 -21.81
CA VAL A 1073 -24.66 -28.50 -21.06
C VAL A 1073 -24.47 -30.01 -21.05
N GLU A 1074 -24.57 -30.60 -19.86
CA GLU A 1074 -24.52 -32.04 -19.65
C GLU A 1074 -25.92 -32.56 -19.32
N VAL A 1075 -26.41 -33.48 -20.14
CA VAL A 1075 -27.75 -34.06 -20.04
C VAL A 1075 -27.62 -35.56 -19.79
N ALA A 1076 -28.27 -36.05 -18.72
CA ALA A 1076 -28.38 -37.49 -18.48
C ALA A 1076 -29.56 -38.05 -19.29
N THR A 1077 -29.28 -39.00 -20.18
CA THR A 1077 -30.27 -39.72 -21.00
C THR A 1077 -30.28 -41.21 -20.62
N PRO A 1078 -31.31 -41.99 -21.00
CA PRO A 1078 -31.31 -43.44 -20.84
C PRO A 1078 -30.11 -44.14 -21.49
N SER A 1079 -29.57 -43.56 -22.57
CA SER A 1079 -28.36 -44.04 -23.27
C SER A 1079 -27.02 -43.59 -22.67
N GLY A 1080 -27.03 -42.75 -21.63
CA GLY A 1080 -25.83 -42.21 -20.98
C GLY A 1080 -25.81 -40.69 -20.90
N LYS A 1081 -24.66 -40.11 -20.52
CA LYS A 1081 -24.49 -38.66 -20.45
C LYS A 1081 -24.14 -38.09 -21.83
N VAL A 1082 -24.86 -37.06 -22.25
CA VAL A 1082 -24.66 -36.33 -23.51
C VAL A 1082 -24.24 -34.90 -23.19
N THR A 1083 -23.12 -34.46 -23.76
CA THR A 1083 -22.66 -33.07 -23.66
C THR A 1083 -22.92 -32.33 -24.97
N ARG A 1084 -23.44 -31.10 -24.87
CA ARG A 1084 -23.63 -30.19 -26.01
C ARG A 1084 -23.05 -28.81 -25.70
N SER A 1085 -22.63 -28.10 -26.73
CA SER A 1085 -22.12 -26.73 -26.63
C SER A 1085 -23.05 -25.74 -27.32
N PHE A 1086 -23.12 -24.53 -26.80
CA PHE A 1086 -23.85 -23.41 -27.40
C PHE A 1086 -23.20 -22.08 -26.99
N VAL A 1087 -23.61 -20.99 -27.64
CA VAL A 1087 -23.13 -19.63 -27.36
C VAL A 1087 -24.30 -18.76 -26.92
N VAL A 1088 -24.05 -17.87 -25.96
CA VAL A 1088 -24.95 -16.79 -25.57
C VAL A 1088 -24.41 -15.49 -26.13
N ASP A 1089 -25.15 -14.86 -27.04
CA ASP A 1089 -24.74 -13.68 -27.79
C ASP A 1089 -25.26 -12.39 -27.14
N LYS A 1090 -24.63 -11.26 -27.48
CA LYS A 1090 -25.01 -9.95 -26.91
C LYS A 1090 -26.27 -9.33 -27.56
N ASP A 1091 -26.62 -9.72 -28.78
CA ASP A 1091 -27.56 -8.95 -29.61
C ASP A 1091 -29.04 -9.19 -29.27
N ASN A 1092 -29.38 -10.36 -28.72
CA ASN A 1092 -30.77 -10.73 -28.44
C ASN A 1092 -31.08 -10.65 -26.94
N ALA A 1093 -32.12 -9.89 -26.56
CA ALA A 1093 -32.56 -9.80 -25.15
C ALA A 1093 -32.96 -11.17 -24.57
N VAL A 1094 -33.62 -12.00 -25.39
CA VAL A 1094 -33.96 -13.39 -25.11
C VAL A 1094 -33.42 -14.25 -26.25
N GLN A 1095 -32.59 -15.25 -25.93
CA GLN A 1095 -32.02 -16.17 -26.91
C GLN A 1095 -32.65 -17.57 -26.76
N VAL A 1096 -33.20 -18.09 -27.85
CA VAL A 1096 -33.72 -19.46 -27.90
C VAL A 1096 -32.67 -20.35 -28.57
N VAL A 1097 -32.22 -21.37 -27.86
CA VAL A 1097 -31.22 -22.33 -28.35
C VAL A 1097 -31.84 -23.72 -28.40
N THR A 1098 -31.87 -24.32 -29.58
CA THR A 1098 -32.36 -25.69 -29.75
C THR A 1098 -31.19 -26.67 -29.76
N LEU A 1099 -31.24 -27.66 -28.86
CA LEU A 1099 -30.21 -28.68 -28.70
C LEU A 1099 -30.79 -30.05 -29.06
N ASN A 1100 -30.14 -30.73 -30.00
CA ASN A 1100 -30.50 -32.09 -30.39
C ASN A 1100 -29.73 -33.08 -29.51
N ILE A 1101 -30.47 -33.91 -28.77
CA ILE A 1101 -29.95 -34.83 -27.76
C ILE A 1101 -30.22 -36.28 -28.13
#